data_AF-A0A2I3GYV7-F1
#
_entry.id   AF-A0A2I3GYV7-F1
#
_cell.length_a   1.000
_cell.length_b   1.000
_cell.length_c   1.000
_cell.angle_alpha   90.00
_cell.angle_beta   90.00
_cell.angle_gamma   90.00
#
_symmetry.space_group_name_H-M   'P 1'
#
loop_
_entity.id
_entity.type
_entity.pdbx_description
1 polymer ?
#
loop_
_entity_poly.entity_id
_entity_poly.type
_entity_poly.pdbx_seq_one_letter_code
_entity_poly.pdbx_strand_id
1 'polypeptide(L)'
;MLARRLRDPLQALRRRNQELKQQVDGLLSESQLKEALEPNKRQDIYQRCIQLKQAIDENKNALQKLSKADESAPVANYNQRKEEEHILLDKLTQQLQGLAVTISRENITEVGAPTEEEEESESEDSEDSGGEEEDAEEEEEEKEENESHKQSTSEEYIAIGDFTAQQVGDLTFKKGEILLVIEKKPDGWWIAKDAKGNEGLVPRTYLEPYSEEEGQESSEEGSEEDVEVVDETADGAEVKQRTDSHWSAVQKVISEVGIFCLINDLCYLIALMRNRMETVEDSSGSETGFRAWNVQSRGHIFLVSKPVLQQINTVDVLTTMGAIPAGFRPSTLSQLLEEGNQFRASYFLQPELMPSQLAFRDLMWDATEGTIRSRPSRISLILTLWHCKMIPLPGMSIQVLSRHVRLCLFDGNKVLSNIHTVRATWQSKKPKAWTFSPQVTRILPCLLDGDCFIRSNSASPDLGILFELGISYICNSTGERGELSCGWVFLKLFDASGVPIPAKTYELFLNGGTPYEKGIEVDPSVSRRAHGSVFYQMMTMRRQPQLLVKLRSLNRRSRNVLSLLPETLIGSVCSIHLLVFYRQILGDVLLKDRMSLQSTDLISHPMLATFPMLLEQPDVMDALRSSWAEKESTLKRSEKRDKEFLKSTFLLVYHDCVLPLLHSTRLPPFRWAEEETETARWKVITDFLKQNQENQGALQALLSPDGVHEPFDLSEQTYDFLGEMRKNAV
;
A
#
# COMPACT_ATOMS: atom_id res chain seq x y z
N MET A 1 62.34 28.88 -11.83
CA MET A 1 61.94 27.46 -11.76
C MET A 1 61.06 27.30 -10.53
N LEU A 2 59.84 26.78 -10.56
CA LEU A 2 58.96 26.36 -11.66
C LEU A 2 57.65 27.17 -11.56
N ALA A 3 57.08 27.60 -12.69
CA ALA A 3 55.73 28.16 -12.67
C ALA A 3 54.74 27.05 -12.24
N ARG A 4 53.93 27.31 -11.22
CA ARG A 4 52.92 26.39 -10.71
C ARG A 4 51.80 26.29 -11.75
N ARG A 5 51.94 25.37 -12.72
CA ARG A 5 50.90 25.08 -13.73
C ARG A 5 49.57 24.88 -13.01
N LEU A 6 48.48 25.41 -13.57
CA LEU A 6 47.14 24.93 -13.24
C LEU A 6 47.18 23.40 -13.39
N ARG A 7 46.74 22.69 -12.36
CA ARG A 7 46.77 21.23 -12.35
C ARG A 7 45.41 20.73 -12.79
N ASP A 8 45.45 19.94 -13.86
CA ASP A 8 44.39 19.08 -14.36
C ASP A 8 43.61 18.43 -13.19
N PRO A 9 42.32 18.77 -13.00
CA PRO A 9 41.56 18.41 -11.79
C PRO A 9 41.52 16.91 -11.50
N LEU A 10 41.38 16.06 -12.51
CA LEU A 10 41.43 14.60 -12.32
C LEU A 10 42.80 14.19 -11.77
N GLN A 11 43.90 14.72 -12.32
CA GLN A 11 45.24 14.39 -11.83
C GLN A 11 45.50 14.90 -10.39
N ALA A 12 44.87 16.02 -10.01
CA ALA A 12 44.90 16.49 -8.63
C ALA A 12 44.16 15.52 -7.69
N LEU A 13 42.98 15.03 -8.09
CA LEU A 13 42.18 14.08 -7.33
C LEU A 13 42.86 12.71 -7.20
N ARG A 14 43.39 12.14 -8.30
CA ARG A 14 44.16 10.88 -8.29
C ARG A 14 45.28 10.89 -7.26
N ARG A 15 45.95 12.04 -7.06
CA ARG A 15 46.99 12.17 -6.03
C ARG A 15 46.39 12.13 -4.62
N ARG A 16 45.27 12.82 -4.36
CA ARG A 16 44.56 12.77 -3.07
C ARG A 16 44.04 11.35 -2.79
N ASN A 17 43.55 10.64 -3.80
CA ASN A 17 43.13 9.23 -3.69
C ASN A 17 44.31 8.30 -3.35
N GLN A 18 45.47 8.50 -3.96
CA GLN A 18 46.69 7.75 -3.62
C GLN A 18 47.21 8.09 -2.21
N GLU A 19 47.09 9.34 -1.75
CA GLU A 19 47.40 9.78 -0.38
C GLU A 19 46.41 9.15 0.64
N LEU A 20 45.11 9.03 0.30
CA LEU A 20 44.11 8.33 1.12
C LEU A 20 44.38 6.83 1.17
N LYS A 21 44.70 6.21 0.03
CA LYS A 21 45.08 4.80 -0.04
C LYS A 21 46.23 4.48 0.92
N GLN A 22 47.28 5.30 0.93
CA GLN A 22 48.42 5.12 1.84
C GLN A 22 48.03 5.22 3.32
N GLN A 23 47.07 6.08 3.65
CA GLN A 23 46.54 6.19 5.02
C GLN A 23 45.70 4.98 5.41
N VAL A 24 44.87 4.46 4.49
CA VAL A 24 44.08 3.23 4.70
C VAL A 24 44.99 2.00 4.85
N ASP A 25 45.97 1.83 3.95
CA ASP A 25 46.96 0.73 4.01
C ASP A 25 47.80 0.82 5.31
N GLY A 26 48.10 2.04 5.79
CA GLY A 26 48.73 2.30 7.07
C GLY A 26 47.86 1.91 8.28
N LEU A 27 46.59 2.32 8.29
CA LEU A 27 45.63 2.00 9.36
C LEU A 27 45.33 0.49 9.43
N LEU A 28 45.23 -0.17 8.28
CA LEU A 28 45.10 -1.63 8.19
C LEU A 28 46.36 -2.33 8.76
N SER A 29 47.55 -1.81 8.47
CA SER A 29 48.81 -2.33 9.04
C SER A 29 48.88 -2.12 10.56
N GLU A 30 48.46 -0.96 11.07
CA GLU A 30 48.36 -0.66 12.51
C GLU A 30 47.40 -1.63 13.22
N SER A 31 46.27 -1.97 12.58
CA SER A 31 45.30 -2.93 13.11
C SER A 31 45.77 -4.40 13.16
N GLN A 32 46.80 -4.76 12.37
CA GLN A 32 47.33 -6.13 12.29
C GLN A 32 48.45 -6.43 13.30
N LEU A 33 48.98 -5.42 14.00
CA LEU A 33 50.04 -5.59 14.99
C LEU A 33 49.47 -6.21 16.29
N LYS A 34 49.51 -7.54 16.34
CA LYS A 34 48.79 -8.43 17.29
C LYS A 34 49.19 -8.40 18.78
N GLU A 35 49.90 -7.38 19.27
CA GLU A 35 50.20 -7.26 20.71
C GLU A 35 49.25 -6.28 21.41
N ALA A 36 48.26 -6.87 22.11
CA ALA A 36 47.40 -6.25 23.14
C ALA A 36 47.02 -4.78 22.87
N LEU A 37 46.16 -4.57 21.88
CA LEU A 37 45.70 -3.25 21.49
C LEU A 37 44.83 -2.63 22.62
N GLU A 38 45.42 -1.71 23.40
CA GLU A 38 44.72 -0.97 24.45
C GLU A 38 43.40 -0.36 23.96
N PRO A 39 42.33 -0.31 24.79
CA PRO A 39 41.02 0.21 24.37
C PRO A 39 41.09 1.64 23.80
N ASN A 40 41.96 2.49 24.35
CA ASN A 40 42.22 3.84 23.84
C ASN A 40 42.74 3.84 22.39
N LYS A 41 43.59 2.87 22.02
CA LYS A 41 44.10 2.71 20.64
C LYS A 41 43.04 2.14 19.70
N ARG A 42 42.16 1.25 20.18
CA ARG A 42 40.98 0.79 19.41
C ARG A 42 40.06 1.96 19.07
N GLN A 43 39.80 2.83 20.04
CA GLN A 43 38.94 4.00 19.86
C GLN A 43 39.58 5.05 18.92
N ASP A 44 40.90 5.27 19.00
CA ASP A 44 41.66 6.11 18.06
C ASP A 44 41.62 5.54 16.62
N ILE A 45 41.88 4.24 16.43
CA ILE A 45 41.78 3.58 15.11
C ILE A 45 40.34 3.66 14.56
N TYR A 46 39.32 3.49 15.40
CA TYR A 46 37.92 3.65 15.00
C TYR A 46 37.62 5.09 14.55
N GLN A 47 38.09 6.10 15.30
CA GLN A 47 37.92 7.51 14.94
C GLN A 47 38.65 7.87 13.64
N ARG A 48 39.88 7.38 13.44
CA ARG A 48 40.63 7.52 12.17
C ARG A 48 39.93 6.81 11.02
N CYS A 49 39.29 5.66 11.25
CA CYS A 49 38.51 4.94 10.25
C CYS A 49 37.31 5.79 9.75
N ILE A 50 36.59 6.43 10.67
CA ILE A 50 35.49 7.36 10.33
C ILE A 50 36.02 8.55 9.53
N GLN A 51 37.12 9.19 9.97
CA GLN A 51 37.72 10.33 9.28
C GLN A 51 38.19 9.98 7.85
N LEU A 52 38.83 8.82 7.67
CA LEU A 52 39.25 8.37 6.34
C LEU A 52 38.06 8.02 5.45
N LYS A 53 36.99 7.42 6.00
CA LYS A 53 35.76 7.18 5.25
C LYS A 53 35.14 8.50 4.77
N GLN A 54 35.00 9.50 5.65
CA GLN A 54 34.47 10.81 5.28
C GLN A 54 35.31 11.48 4.17
N ALA A 55 36.64 11.41 4.27
CA ALA A 55 37.53 11.96 3.23
C ALA A 55 37.49 11.19 1.89
N ILE A 56 37.14 9.89 1.91
CA ILE A 56 36.89 9.08 0.71
C ILE A 56 35.54 9.45 0.09
N ASP A 57 34.48 9.60 0.90
CA ASP A 57 33.15 10.00 0.43
C ASP A 57 33.17 11.42 -0.16
N GLU A 58 33.90 12.37 0.46
CA GLU A 58 34.19 13.70 -0.12
C GLU A 58 34.84 13.60 -1.50
N ASN A 59 35.83 12.72 -1.68
CA ASN A 59 36.52 12.54 -2.95
C ASN A 59 35.65 11.84 -4.00
N LYS A 60 34.77 10.91 -3.60
CA LYS A 60 33.79 10.28 -4.50
C LYS A 60 32.81 11.32 -5.03
N ASN A 61 32.28 12.18 -4.16
CA ASN A 61 31.41 13.31 -4.53
C ASN A 61 32.13 14.32 -5.44
N ALA A 62 33.41 14.61 -5.18
CA ALA A 62 34.22 15.46 -6.04
C ALA A 62 34.51 14.82 -7.41
N LEU A 63 34.75 13.51 -7.46
CA LEU A 63 34.97 12.76 -8.70
C LEU A 63 33.70 12.72 -9.57
N GLN A 64 32.53 12.48 -8.96
CA GLN A 64 31.23 12.49 -9.65
C GLN A 64 31.00 13.83 -10.35
N LYS A 65 31.21 14.95 -9.64
CA LYS A 65 31.06 16.33 -10.14
C LYS A 65 32.08 16.76 -11.20
N LEU A 66 33.17 16.01 -11.42
CA LEU A 66 34.15 16.33 -12.47
C LEU A 66 33.67 15.87 -13.86
N SER A 67 33.68 16.79 -14.81
CA SER A 67 33.38 16.55 -16.22
C SER A 67 34.64 16.62 -17.09
N LYS A 68 34.56 16.08 -18.30
CA LYS A 68 35.64 16.20 -19.31
C LYS A 68 35.91 17.65 -19.76
N ALA A 69 34.97 18.57 -19.52
CA ALA A 69 35.11 19.98 -19.87
C ALA A 69 35.96 20.78 -18.87
N ASP A 70 36.19 20.25 -17.67
CA ASP A 70 36.96 20.90 -16.60
C ASP A 70 38.48 20.71 -16.76
N GLU A 71 38.91 19.91 -17.73
CA GLU A 71 40.32 19.62 -17.99
C GLU A 71 41.00 20.63 -18.91
N SER A 72 42.19 21.10 -18.50
CA SER A 72 42.92 22.14 -19.23
C SER A 72 43.63 21.62 -20.50
N ALA A 73 43.78 20.30 -20.61
CA ALA A 73 44.39 19.61 -21.73
C ALA A 73 43.59 18.35 -22.11
N PRO A 74 43.61 17.90 -23.38
CA PRO A 74 42.90 16.68 -23.79
C PRO A 74 43.47 15.42 -23.13
N VAL A 75 42.83 14.95 -22.07
CA VAL A 75 43.20 13.69 -21.39
C VAL A 75 42.69 12.50 -22.21
N ALA A 76 43.61 11.79 -22.86
CA ALA A 76 43.32 10.50 -23.48
C ALA A 76 42.82 9.50 -22.41
N ASN A 77 41.74 8.78 -22.74
CA ASN A 77 41.05 7.83 -21.87
C ASN A 77 40.55 8.44 -20.53
N TYR A 78 40.03 9.67 -20.56
CA TYR A 78 39.46 10.34 -19.38
C TYR A 78 38.42 9.49 -18.64
N ASN A 79 37.39 8.98 -19.33
CA ASN A 79 36.32 8.19 -18.72
C ASN A 79 36.85 6.92 -18.03
N GLN A 80 37.73 6.17 -18.70
CA GLN A 80 38.39 4.99 -18.13
C GLN A 80 39.17 5.33 -16.85
N ARG A 81 39.86 6.48 -16.81
CA ARG A 81 40.61 6.94 -15.63
C ARG A 81 39.71 7.48 -14.52
N LYS A 82 38.52 7.99 -14.83
CA LYS A 82 37.49 8.34 -13.84
C LYS A 82 36.96 7.05 -13.20
N GLU A 83 36.67 6.04 -14.02
CA GLU A 83 36.17 4.73 -13.58
C GLU A 83 37.18 3.97 -12.71
N GLU A 84 38.46 3.90 -13.12
CA GLU A 84 39.55 3.32 -12.31
C GLU A 84 39.62 3.90 -10.88
N GLU A 85 39.29 5.18 -10.71
CA GLU A 85 39.34 5.89 -9.43
C GLU A 85 38.05 5.71 -8.61
N HIS A 86 36.89 5.57 -9.25
CA HIS A 86 35.65 5.14 -8.58
C HIS A 86 35.83 3.74 -7.98
N ILE A 87 36.30 2.77 -8.77
CA ILE A 87 36.59 1.41 -8.33
C ILE A 87 37.62 1.39 -7.17
N LEU A 88 38.63 2.26 -7.22
CA LEU A 88 39.61 2.39 -6.13
C LEU A 88 38.97 2.90 -4.83
N LEU A 89 38.17 3.97 -4.89
CA LEU A 89 37.55 4.57 -3.71
C LEU A 89 36.51 3.63 -3.07
N ASP A 90 35.75 2.89 -3.87
CA ASP A 90 34.78 1.92 -3.35
C ASP A 90 35.48 0.73 -2.68
N LYS A 91 36.59 0.24 -3.25
CA LYS A 91 37.42 -0.77 -2.60
C LYS A 91 37.97 -0.31 -1.25
N LEU A 92 38.47 0.92 -1.15
CA LEU A 92 38.95 1.49 0.12
C LEU A 92 37.81 1.63 1.14
N THR A 93 36.61 2.03 0.69
CA THR A 93 35.41 2.12 1.54
C THR A 93 35.03 0.77 2.13
N GLN A 94 35.02 -0.30 1.33
CA GLN A 94 34.75 -1.66 1.79
C GLN A 94 35.81 -2.15 2.80
N GLN A 95 37.10 -1.84 2.58
CA GLN A 95 38.18 -2.18 3.52
C GLN A 95 38.00 -1.49 4.89
N LEU A 96 37.63 -0.20 4.91
CA LEU A 96 37.36 0.53 6.15
C LEU A 96 36.08 0.04 6.87
N GLN A 97 35.01 -0.26 6.12
CA GLN A 97 33.78 -0.85 6.68
C GLN A 97 34.06 -2.21 7.35
N GLY A 98 34.81 -3.09 6.70
CA GLY A 98 35.21 -4.38 7.28
C GLY A 98 36.06 -4.23 8.54
N LEU A 99 36.96 -3.25 8.57
CA LEU A 99 37.76 -2.91 9.76
C LEU A 99 36.87 -2.40 10.91
N ALA A 100 35.97 -1.46 10.63
CA ALA A 100 35.07 -0.87 11.62
C ALA A 100 34.17 -1.94 12.28
N VAL A 101 33.58 -2.84 11.47
CA VAL A 101 32.75 -3.95 11.97
C VAL A 101 33.58 -4.89 12.87
N THR A 102 34.84 -5.15 12.53
CA THR A 102 35.73 -5.99 13.33
C THR A 102 35.98 -5.35 14.70
N ILE A 103 36.32 -4.06 14.74
CA ILE A 103 36.57 -3.31 15.98
C ILE A 103 35.31 -3.24 16.86
N SER A 104 34.14 -2.94 16.28
CA SER A 104 32.87 -2.88 17.03
C SER A 104 32.48 -4.24 17.63
N ARG A 105 32.89 -5.36 17.03
CA ARG A 105 32.57 -6.71 17.52
C ARG A 105 33.44 -7.14 18.71
N GLU A 106 34.65 -6.60 18.83
CA GLU A 106 35.57 -6.87 19.95
C GLU A 106 35.24 -6.06 21.22
N ASN A 107 34.41 -5.01 21.12
CA ASN A 107 33.96 -4.21 22.28
C ASN A 107 32.85 -4.89 23.11
N ILE A 108 32.33 -6.04 22.69
CA ILE A 108 31.17 -6.71 23.31
C ILE A 108 31.60 -7.69 24.43
N THR A 109 32.89 -8.01 24.57
CA THR A 109 33.37 -9.06 25.48
C THR A 109 33.72 -8.65 26.91
N GLU A 110 33.64 -7.37 27.31
CA GLU A 110 33.90 -6.95 28.70
C GLU A 110 32.82 -6.01 29.30
N VAL A 111 32.06 -6.59 30.25
CA VAL A 111 31.39 -5.97 31.42
C VAL A 111 30.21 -4.98 31.23
N GLY A 112 28.99 -5.53 31.26
CA GLY A 112 27.96 -5.28 32.30
C GLY A 112 27.44 -3.88 32.67
N ALA A 113 26.17 -3.63 32.31
CA ALA A 113 25.16 -2.76 32.97
C ALA A 113 25.34 -1.21 32.89
N PRO A 114 24.25 -0.42 32.93
CA PRO A 114 24.21 0.88 32.25
C PRO A 114 24.41 2.10 33.15
N THR A 115 24.90 3.19 32.53
CA THR A 115 24.71 4.57 32.98
C THR A 115 24.43 5.47 31.77
N GLU A 116 23.39 6.28 31.89
CA GLU A 116 23.10 7.41 31.01
C GLU A 116 24.16 8.49 31.23
N GLU A 117 24.79 9.02 30.16
CA GLU A 117 25.20 10.44 30.06
C GLU A 117 25.16 10.85 28.57
N GLU A 118 24.86 12.14 28.35
CA GLU A 118 24.68 12.77 27.03
C GLU A 118 26.03 13.17 26.41
N GLU A 119 26.14 13.24 25.08
CA GLU A 119 26.83 14.36 24.42
C GLU A 119 26.21 14.65 23.04
N GLU A 120 25.84 15.91 22.80
CA GLU A 120 25.51 16.44 21.49
C GLU A 120 26.75 17.04 20.81
N SER A 121 26.77 17.07 19.47
CA SER A 121 27.41 18.17 18.74
C SER A 121 26.69 18.43 17.40
N GLU A 122 26.77 19.68 16.95
CA GLU A 122 25.88 20.26 15.92
C GLU A 122 26.58 20.53 14.57
N SER A 123 25.81 21.13 13.65
CA SER A 123 26.20 21.91 12.47
C SER A 123 26.52 21.12 11.18
N GLU A 124 26.13 21.59 9.99
CA GLU A 124 25.06 22.53 9.60
C GLU A 124 24.65 22.27 8.13
N ASP A 125 23.66 23.00 7.62
CA ASP A 125 23.04 22.79 6.31
C ASP A 125 24.00 22.89 5.09
N SER A 126 23.74 22.09 4.06
CA SER A 126 24.03 22.48 2.68
C SER A 126 22.96 21.93 1.73
N GLU A 127 22.75 22.63 0.62
CA GLU A 127 21.52 22.58 -0.19
C GLU A 127 21.42 21.31 -1.06
N ASP A 128 20.23 20.69 -1.06
CA ASP A 128 19.91 19.53 -1.89
C ASP A 128 19.69 19.94 -3.35
N SER A 129 20.48 19.34 -4.24
CA SER A 129 20.44 19.57 -5.68
C SER A 129 20.87 18.31 -6.42
N GLY A 130 19.88 17.57 -6.94
CA GLY A 130 20.09 16.50 -7.92
C GLY A 130 19.63 15.12 -7.44
N GLY A 131 18.34 14.84 -7.63
CA GLY A 131 17.88 13.46 -7.82
C GLY A 131 17.74 13.22 -9.32
N GLU A 132 18.71 12.53 -9.93
CA GLU A 132 18.71 12.16 -11.36
C GLU A 132 19.75 11.06 -11.68
N GLU A 133 19.85 10.00 -10.87
CA GLU A 133 20.74 8.83 -11.12
C GLU A 133 20.10 7.44 -10.80
N GLU A 134 18.76 7.29 -10.80
CA GLU A 134 18.09 5.98 -10.66
C GLU A 134 17.33 5.50 -11.92
N ASP A 135 17.24 6.32 -12.97
CA ASP A 135 16.60 5.95 -14.25
C ASP A 135 17.60 5.48 -15.34
N ALA A 136 18.90 5.42 -15.03
CA ALA A 136 19.96 5.11 -16.01
C ALA A 136 20.33 3.61 -16.11
N GLU A 137 20.16 2.83 -15.03
CA GLU A 137 20.57 1.41 -15.01
C GLU A 137 19.56 0.48 -15.71
N GLU A 138 18.28 0.85 -15.80
CA GLU A 138 17.29 0.09 -16.59
C GLU A 138 17.45 0.33 -18.11
N GLU A 139 18.16 1.37 -18.53
CA GLU A 139 18.36 1.71 -19.95
C GLU A 139 19.54 1.00 -20.63
N GLU A 140 20.44 0.34 -19.89
CA GLU A 140 21.56 -0.40 -20.48
C GLU A 140 21.23 -1.88 -20.75
N GLU A 141 20.34 -2.53 -19.98
CA GLU A 141 19.90 -3.90 -20.27
C GLU A 141 19.03 -4.01 -21.55
N GLU A 142 18.29 -2.97 -21.94
CA GLU A 142 17.50 -2.98 -23.19
C GLU A 142 18.34 -2.79 -24.47
N LYS A 143 19.63 -2.45 -24.37
CA LYS A 143 20.49 -2.13 -25.53
C LYS A 143 21.22 -3.32 -26.15
N GLU A 144 21.31 -4.48 -25.48
CA GLU A 144 22.03 -5.67 -26.03
C GLU A 144 21.13 -6.71 -26.73
N GLU A 145 19.80 -6.76 -26.50
CA GLU A 145 18.94 -7.77 -27.16
C GLU A 145 18.44 -7.38 -28.57
N ASN A 146 18.65 -6.14 -29.04
CA ASN A 146 17.97 -5.60 -30.23
C ASN A 146 18.84 -5.40 -31.52
N GLU A 147 20.05 -5.97 -31.60
CA GLU A 147 20.89 -5.90 -32.82
C GLU A 147 20.71 -7.08 -33.81
N SER A 148 19.77 -8.00 -33.60
CA SER A 148 19.70 -9.26 -34.39
C SER A 148 18.46 -9.50 -35.28
N HIS A 149 17.58 -8.51 -35.50
CA HIS A 149 16.53 -8.62 -36.54
C HIS A 149 16.28 -7.33 -37.34
N LYS A 150 17.01 -7.13 -38.44
CA LYS A 150 16.64 -6.20 -39.52
C LYS A 150 15.93 -6.93 -40.65
N GLN A 151 14.60 -6.91 -40.63
CA GLN A 151 13.79 -7.18 -41.81
C GLN A 151 12.54 -6.31 -41.77
N SER A 152 12.36 -5.47 -42.79
CA SER A 152 11.38 -4.38 -42.79
C SER A 152 9.96 -4.88 -43.07
N THR A 153 9.10 -4.82 -42.06
CA THR A 153 7.64 -4.91 -42.23
C THR A 153 7.05 -3.51 -42.15
N SER A 154 6.60 -2.98 -43.28
CA SER A 154 5.78 -1.76 -43.32
C SER A 154 4.38 -2.09 -42.80
N GLU A 155 3.93 -1.38 -41.77
CA GLU A 155 2.64 -1.62 -41.10
C GLU A 155 1.60 -0.58 -41.55
N GLU A 156 0.35 -1.01 -41.73
CA GLU A 156 -0.77 -0.15 -42.12
C GLU A 156 -1.52 0.39 -40.89
N TYR A 157 -1.87 1.67 -40.93
CA TYR A 157 -2.55 2.40 -39.86
C TYR A 157 -3.73 3.19 -40.42
N ILE A 158 -4.82 3.29 -39.68
CA ILE A 158 -5.97 4.13 -40.00
C ILE A 158 -5.92 5.45 -39.23
N ALA A 159 -6.23 6.55 -39.90
CA ALA A 159 -6.30 7.87 -39.29
C ALA A 159 -7.58 8.05 -38.45
N ILE A 160 -7.46 8.34 -37.16
CA ILE A 160 -8.62 8.55 -36.26
C ILE A 160 -9.15 10.00 -36.23
N GLY A 161 -8.45 10.94 -36.85
CA GLY A 161 -8.81 12.34 -36.97
C GLY A 161 -8.24 13.00 -38.22
N ASP A 162 -8.80 14.15 -38.61
CA ASP A 162 -8.25 14.97 -39.71
C ASP A 162 -6.96 15.68 -39.27
N PHE A 163 -5.94 15.66 -40.11
CA PHE A 163 -4.68 16.38 -39.90
C PHE A 163 -4.28 17.17 -41.15
N THR A 164 -4.13 18.49 -40.98
CA THR A 164 -3.68 19.40 -42.04
C THR A 164 -2.22 19.75 -41.81
N ALA A 165 -1.38 19.55 -42.83
CA ALA A 165 0.05 19.86 -42.79
C ALA A 165 0.30 21.31 -42.33
N GLN A 166 1.16 21.47 -41.31
CA GLN A 166 1.49 22.78 -40.74
C GLN A 166 2.89 23.25 -41.18
N GLN A 167 3.77 22.30 -41.51
CA GLN A 167 5.14 22.55 -41.96
C GLN A 167 5.45 21.86 -43.29
N VAL A 168 6.50 22.32 -43.96
CA VAL A 168 7.00 21.71 -45.20
C VAL A 168 7.66 20.37 -44.86
N GLY A 169 6.98 19.29 -45.19
CA GLY A 169 7.39 17.92 -44.85
C GLY A 169 6.29 17.12 -44.13
N ASP A 170 5.24 17.78 -43.64
CA ASP A 170 4.07 17.10 -43.06
C ASP A 170 3.17 16.52 -44.16
N LEU A 171 2.57 15.36 -43.89
CA LEU A 171 1.55 14.75 -44.77
C LEU A 171 0.15 15.18 -44.31
N THR A 172 -0.68 15.70 -45.22
CA THR A 172 -2.10 16.00 -44.93
C THR A 172 -2.95 14.76 -45.17
N PHE A 173 -3.78 14.40 -44.19
CA PHE A 173 -4.68 13.24 -44.27
C PHE A 173 -6.01 13.49 -43.53
N LYS A 174 -7.01 12.67 -43.83
CA LYS A 174 -8.35 12.74 -43.22
C LYS A 174 -8.66 11.54 -42.34
N LYS A 175 -9.59 11.71 -41.41
CA LYS A 175 -10.15 10.63 -40.61
C LYS A 175 -10.69 9.51 -41.53
N GLY A 176 -10.26 8.28 -41.26
CA GLY A 176 -10.58 7.09 -42.03
C GLY A 176 -9.61 6.77 -43.18
N GLU A 177 -8.63 7.64 -43.48
CA GLU A 177 -7.61 7.30 -44.49
C GLU A 177 -6.59 6.29 -43.93
N ILE A 178 -6.24 5.29 -44.74
CA ILE A 178 -5.21 4.30 -44.43
C ILE A 178 -3.85 4.84 -44.89
N LEU A 179 -2.86 4.76 -44.01
CA LEU A 179 -1.50 5.25 -44.19
C LEU A 179 -0.49 4.13 -43.90
N LEU A 180 0.50 4.00 -44.77
CA LEU A 180 1.58 3.02 -44.60
C LEU A 180 2.72 3.66 -43.81
N VAL A 181 3.02 3.16 -42.61
CA VAL A 181 4.11 3.69 -41.77
C VAL A 181 5.45 3.09 -42.19
N ILE A 182 6.37 3.94 -42.60
CA ILE A 182 7.71 3.60 -43.10
C ILE A 182 8.75 3.67 -41.97
N GLU A 183 8.69 4.72 -41.14
CA GLU A 183 9.66 4.97 -40.08
C GLU A 183 8.97 5.47 -38.80
N LYS A 184 9.21 4.78 -37.67
CA LYS A 184 8.68 5.12 -36.35
C LYS A 184 9.79 5.79 -35.51
N LYS A 185 9.73 7.12 -35.35
CA LYS A 185 10.69 7.88 -34.52
C LYS A 185 10.22 7.98 -33.05
N PRO A 186 11.15 8.10 -32.08
CA PRO A 186 10.83 8.20 -30.66
C PRO A 186 10.27 9.56 -30.23
N ASP A 187 10.37 10.59 -31.07
CA ASP A 187 9.83 11.94 -30.85
C ASP A 187 8.30 12.06 -31.04
N GLY A 188 7.64 10.96 -31.44
CA GLY A 188 6.20 10.91 -31.70
C GLY A 188 5.78 11.28 -33.13
N TRP A 189 6.72 11.60 -34.03
CA TRP A 189 6.46 11.92 -35.43
C TRP A 189 6.93 10.81 -36.35
N TRP A 190 6.01 10.18 -37.06
CA TRP A 190 6.31 9.05 -37.93
C TRP A 190 6.39 9.49 -39.39
N ILE A 191 7.19 8.79 -40.20
CA ILE A 191 7.13 8.96 -41.65
C ILE A 191 6.12 7.95 -42.18
N ALA A 192 5.07 8.46 -42.81
CA ALA A 192 4.04 7.64 -43.43
C ALA A 192 3.82 8.04 -44.89
N LYS A 193 3.18 7.13 -45.63
CA LYS A 193 2.85 7.28 -47.05
C LYS A 193 1.35 7.17 -47.25
N ASP A 194 0.77 8.14 -47.98
CA ASP A 194 -0.64 8.08 -48.37
C ASP A 194 -0.87 7.11 -49.55
N ALA A 195 -2.14 6.77 -49.81
CA ALA A 195 -2.55 5.95 -50.95
C ALA A 195 -2.23 6.59 -52.33
N LYS A 196 -1.81 7.86 -52.38
CA LYS A 196 -1.38 8.58 -53.60
C LYS A 196 0.14 8.52 -53.79
N GLY A 197 0.87 7.95 -52.83
CA GLY A 197 2.31 7.79 -52.85
C GLY A 197 3.10 9.00 -52.30
N ASN A 198 2.45 9.97 -51.68
CA ASN A 198 3.11 11.09 -51.00
C ASN A 198 3.64 10.63 -49.65
N GLU A 199 4.90 10.93 -49.36
CA GLU A 199 5.55 10.63 -48.08
C GLU A 199 5.71 11.91 -47.26
N GLY A 200 5.45 11.82 -45.95
CA GLY A 200 5.62 12.95 -45.05
C GLY A 200 5.46 12.57 -43.57
N LEU A 201 5.70 13.55 -42.72
CA LEU A 201 5.58 13.42 -41.27
C LEU A 201 4.12 13.44 -40.83
N VAL A 202 3.78 12.52 -39.94
CA VAL A 202 2.46 12.38 -39.33
C VAL A 202 2.58 12.19 -37.82
N PRO A 203 1.73 12.84 -37.01
CA PRO A 203 1.75 12.65 -35.56
C PRO A 203 1.16 11.28 -35.19
N ARG A 204 1.88 10.49 -34.39
CA ARG A 204 1.41 9.16 -33.92
C ARG A 204 0.02 9.21 -33.28
N THR A 205 -0.31 10.30 -32.59
CA THR A 205 -1.58 10.47 -31.85
C THR A 205 -2.84 10.51 -32.73
N TYR A 206 -2.68 10.53 -34.05
CA TYR A 206 -3.78 10.51 -35.01
C TYR A 206 -3.93 9.15 -35.72
N LEU A 207 -3.18 8.12 -35.31
CA LEU A 207 -3.09 6.82 -36.00
C LEU A 207 -3.40 5.64 -35.05
N GLU A 208 -4.23 4.70 -35.52
CA GLU A 208 -4.44 3.39 -34.89
C GLU A 208 -4.06 2.26 -35.87
N PRO A 209 -3.57 1.10 -35.41
CA PRO A 209 -3.22 -0.02 -36.29
C PRO A 209 -4.44 -0.49 -37.08
N TYR A 210 -4.30 -0.70 -38.39
CA TYR A 210 -5.37 -1.25 -39.21
C TYR A 210 -5.37 -2.78 -39.13
N SER A 211 -6.52 -3.38 -38.79
CA SER A 211 -6.72 -4.84 -38.77
C SER A 211 -7.97 -5.19 -39.58
N GLU A 212 -7.84 -6.10 -40.56
CA GLU A 212 -8.91 -6.51 -41.49
C GLU A 212 -9.99 -7.42 -40.86
N GLU A 213 -10.40 -7.16 -39.61
CA GLU A 213 -11.50 -7.85 -38.93
C GLU A 213 -12.48 -6.86 -38.28
N GLU A 214 -13.13 -6.02 -39.10
CA GLU A 214 -14.50 -5.52 -38.87
C GLU A 214 -14.96 -4.70 -40.09
N GLY A 215 -15.93 -5.23 -40.85
CA GLY A 215 -16.25 -4.67 -42.16
C GLY A 215 -17.60 -5.08 -42.74
N GLN A 216 -18.69 -4.86 -42.01
CA GLN A 216 -20.02 -4.54 -42.58
C GLN A 216 -21.07 -4.33 -41.48
N GLU A 217 -21.43 -3.06 -41.23
CA GLU A 217 -22.82 -2.67 -40.99
C GLU A 217 -22.97 -1.15 -41.14
N SER A 218 -23.84 -0.73 -42.06
CA SER A 218 -24.20 0.67 -42.27
C SER A 218 -25.69 0.76 -42.56
N SER A 219 -26.44 1.50 -41.73
CA SER A 219 -27.86 1.91 -41.89
C SER A 219 -28.87 0.76 -42.10
N GLU A 220 -30.00 0.71 -41.39
CA GLU A 220 -31.08 1.70 -41.47
C GLU A 220 -31.97 1.70 -40.20
N GLU A 221 -32.74 2.78 -40.03
CA GLU A 221 -33.80 2.90 -39.02
C GLU A 221 -35.07 2.14 -39.49
N GLY A 222 -35.80 1.49 -38.58
CA GLY A 222 -37.07 0.83 -38.92
C GLY A 222 -37.87 0.37 -37.70
N SER A 223 -39.13 0.77 -37.63
CA SER A 223 -40.07 0.53 -36.53
C SER A 223 -40.83 -0.80 -36.63
N GLU A 224 -41.30 -1.27 -35.47
CA GLU A 224 -42.55 -2.02 -35.20
C GLU A 224 -43.30 -2.71 -36.36
N GLU A 225 -43.55 -4.03 -36.22
CA GLU A 225 -44.82 -4.63 -36.64
C GLU A 225 -45.13 -5.94 -35.87
N ASP A 226 -46.33 -6.02 -35.29
CA ASP A 226 -46.91 -7.25 -34.72
C ASP A 226 -47.57 -8.11 -35.81
N VAL A 227 -47.49 -9.44 -35.72
CA VAL A 227 -48.35 -10.36 -36.49
C VAL A 227 -48.84 -11.52 -35.62
N GLU A 228 -50.16 -11.55 -35.38
CA GLU A 228 -50.86 -12.70 -34.81
C GLU A 228 -50.98 -13.86 -35.82
N VAL A 229 -50.93 -15.11 -35.36
CA VAL A 229 -51.46 -16.27 -36.10
C VAL A 229 -52.28 -17.16 -35.16
N VAL A 230 -53.48 -17.51 -35.61
CA VAL A 230 -54.48 -18.32 -34.89
C VAL A 230 -54.31 -19.81 -35.20
N ASP A 231 -54.65 -20.64 -34.20
CA ASP A 231 -54.54 -22.11 -34.14
C ASP A 231 -55.74 -22.85 -34.79
N GLU A 232 -55.53 -24.10 -35.24
CA GLU A 232 -56.57 -25.14 -35.27
C GLU A 232 -55.96 -26.57 -35.38
N THR A 233 -56.56 -27.55 -34.69
CA THR A 233 -55.89 -28.80 -34.23
C THR A 233 -56.63 -30.12 -34.52
N ALA A 234 -55.88 -31.23 -34.66
CA ALA A 234 -56.25 -32.65 -34.43
C ALA A 234 -55.03 -33.56 -34.77
N ASP A 235 -54.70 -34.69 -34.11
CA ASP A 235 -55.29 -35.42 -32.99
C ASP A 235 -54.21 -36.24 -32.20
N GLY A 236 -54.42 -36.39 -30.88
CA GLY A 236 -53.85 -37.38 -29.94
C GLY A 236 -52.36 -37.32 -29.51
N ALA A 237 -51.97 -37.37 -28.21
CA ALA A 237 -52.64 -37.27 -26.88
C ALA A 237 -51.55 -37.36 -25.77
N GLU A 238 -51.65 -36.87 -24.52
CA GLU A 238 -52.40 -35.78 -23.87
C GLU A 238 -51.51 -35.23 -22.73
N VAL A 239 -51.25 -33.91 -22.66
CA VAL A 239 -51.04 -33.19 -21.38
C VAL A 239 -51.85 -31.91 -21.42
N LYS A 240 -52.75 -31.75 -20.44
CA LYS A 240 -53.64 -30.59 -20.32
C LYS A 240 -52.88 -29.32 -19.92
N GLN A 241 -53.01 -28.25 -20.71
CA GLN A 241 -53.01 -26.89 -20.13
C GLN A 241 -54.41 -26.58 -19.57
N ARG A 242 -54.46 -25.92 -18.41
CA ARG A 242 -55.68 -25.30 -17.90
C ARG A 242 -55.33 -23.97 -17.22
N THR A 243 -56.26 -23.05 -17.31
CA THR A 243 -56.09 -21.62 -17.06
C THR A 243 -56.07 -21.25 -15.57
N ASP A 244 -55.66 -20.00 -15.33
CA ASP A 244 -55.99 -19.13 -14.20
C ASP A 244 -55.19 -19.19 -12.88
N SER A 245 -54.55 -18.04 -12.60
CA SER A 245 -54.42 -17.43 -11.27
C SER A 245 -53.43 -17.98 -10.22
N HIS A 246 -52.26 -18.52 -10.61
CA HIS A 246 -51.24 -18.87 -9.60
C HIS A 246 -50.53 -17.65 -8.95
N TRP A 247 -50.56 -16.45 -9.54
CA TRP A 247 -49.93 -15.26 -8.93
C TRP A 247 -50.71 -14.69 -7.73
N SER A 248 -52.05 -14.73 -7.77
CA SER A 248 -52.87 -14.25 -6.65
C SER A 248 -52.80 -15.16 -5.43
N ALA A 249 -52.54 -16.46 -5.61
CA ALA A 249 -52.29 -17.39 -4.51
C ALA A 249 -50.92 -17.16 -3.86
N VAL A 250 -49.87 -16.90 -4.66
CA VAL A 250 -48.53 -16.58 -4.16
C VAL A 250 -48.53 -15.28 -3.36
N GLN A 251 -49.18 -14.22 -3.83
CA GLN A 251 -49.35 -12.99 -3.03
C GLN A 251 -50.10 -13.23 -1.72
N LYS A 252 -51.14 -14.08 -1.71
CA LYS A 252 -51.91 -14.37 -0.50
C LYS A 252 -51.09 -15.18 0.52
N VAL A 253 -50.32 -16.16 0.07
CA VAL A 253 -49.39 -16.94 0.92
C VAL A 253 -48.28 -16.04 1.50
N ILE A 254 -47.73 -15.12 0.71
CA ILE A 254 -46.74 -14.14 1.20
C ILE A 254 -47.34 -13.20 2.25
N SER A 255 -48.63 -12.87 2.18
CA SER A 255 -49.33 -12.07 3.21
C SER A 255 -49.80 -12.87 4.44
N GLU A 256 -50.16 -14.15 4.30
CA GLU A 256 -50.77 -14.95 5.38
C GLU A 256 -49.77 -15.81 6.16
N VAL A 257 -48.61 -16.16 5.59
CA VAL A 257 -47.54 -16.89 6.30
C VAL A 257 -46.67 -15.97 7.18
N GLY A 258 -46.60 -14.67 6.87
CA GLY A 258 -45.80 -13.69 7.61
C GLY A 258 -46.30 -13.35 9.03
N ILE A 259 -47.50 -13.81 9.43
CA ILE A 259 -48.13 -13.44 10.71
C ILE A 259 -48.22 -14.62 11.69
N PHE A 260 -48.22 -15.87 11.22
CA PHE A 260 -48.43 -17.04 12.09
C PHE A 260 -47.19 -17.50 12.87
N CYS A 261 -45.97 -17.26 12.35
CA CYS A 261 -44.74 -17.56 13.08
C CYS A 261 -44.52 -16.62 14.28
N LEU A 262 -44.82 -15.32 14.13
CA LEU A 262 -44.58 -14.32 15.18
C LEU A 262 -45.47 -14.49 16.43
N ILE A 263 -46.61 -15.18 16.33
CA ILE A 263 -47.52 -15.39 17.45
C ILE A 263 -47.13 -16.64 18.27
N ASN A 264 -46.67 -17.71 17.62
CA ASN A 264 -46.26 -18.93 18.34
C ASN A 264 -44.96 -18.74 19.14
N ASP A 265 -43.96 -18.06 18.58
CA ASP A 265 -42.71 -17.78 19.32
C ASP A 265 -42.97 -16.87 20.54
N LEU A 266 -43.88 -15.89 20.41
CA LEU A 266 -44.24 -15.01 21.52
C LEU A 266 -45.00 -15.77 22.64
N CYS A 267 -45.90 -16.69 22.28
CA CYS A 267 -46.58 -17.56 23.24
C CYS A 267 -45.62 -18.50 23.97
N TYR A 268 -44.62 -19.06 23.28
CA TYR A 268 -43.62 -19.93 23.89
C TYR A 268 -42.70 -19.14 24.85
N LEU A 269 -42.32 -17.92 24.48
CA LEU A 269 -41.52 -17.03 25.33
C LEU A 269 -42.29 -16.58 26.59
N ILE A 270 -43.59 -16.27 26.47
CA ILE A 270 -44.44 -15.90 27.61
C ILE A 270 -44.66 -17.09 28.56
N ALA A 271 -44.77 -18.31 28.03
CA ALA A 271 -44.86 -19.53 28.86
C ALA A 271 -43.55 -19.80 29.64
N LEU A 272 -42.38 -19.57 29.02
CA LEU A 272 -41.07 -19.70 29.68
C LEU A 272 -40.82 -18.61 30.73
N MET A 273 -41.22 -17.37 30.48
CA MET A 273 -41.09 -16.25 31.42
C MET A 273 -41.95 -16.41 32.69
N ARG A 274 -43.07 -17.14 32.60
CA ARG A 274 -44.02 -17.33 33.72
C ARG A 274 -43.62 -18.43 34.71
N ASN A 275 -42.63 -19.28 34.39
CA ASN A 275 -42.27 -20.47 35.18
C ASN A 275 -40.95 -20.34 35.97
N ARG A 276 -40.44 -19.13 36.21
CA ARG A 276 -39.14 -18.93 36.90
C ARG A 276 -39.09 -17.77 37.90
N MET A 277 -40.21 -17.50 38.58
CA MET A 277 -40.30 -16.44 39.60
C MET A 277 -41.07 -16.93 40.83
N GLU A 278 -40.48 -17.87 41.57
CA GLU A 278 -40.89 -18.22 42.94
C GLU A 278 -39.70 -18.83 43.71
N THR A 279 -39.39 -18.22 44.86
CA THR A 279 -38.37 -18.54 45.90
C THR A 279 -36.92 -18.09 45.57
N VAL A 280 -36.11 -17.52 46.48
CA VAL A 280 -35.96 -17.67 47.96
C VAL A 280 -35.54 -16.33 48.62
N GLU A 281 -35.77 -16.18 49.94
CA GLU A 281 -35.41 -15.02 50.78
C GLU A 281 -33.91 -14.95 51.21
N ASP A 282 -33.51 -13.78 51.70
CA ASP A 282 -32.25 -13.36 52.35
C ASP A 282 -31.29 -14.41 52.95
N SER A 283 -29.97 -14.22 52.77
CA SER A 283 -29.08 -13.71 53.86
C SER A 283 -27.57 -13.62 53.50
N SER A 284 -26.97 -12.48 53.87
CA SER A 284 -25.55 -12.21 54.22
C SER A 284 -24.38 -13.07 53.67
N GLY A 285 -23.41 -12.44 52.99
CA GLY A 285 -22.05 -13.00 52.87
C GLY A 285 -21.17 -12.32 51.81
N SER A 286 -20.10 -11.66 52.25
CA SER A 286 -19.06 -10.99 51.45
C SER A 286 -18.39 -11.83 50.35
N GLU A 287 -18.24 -11.26 49.14
CA GLU A 287 -16.95 -11.03 48.41
C GLU A 287 -17.22 -10.72 46.92
N THR A 288 -16.84 -9.53 46.45
CA THR A 288 -17.14 -9.06 45.08
C THR A 288 -16.05 -9.41 44.07
N GLY A 289 -16.14 -10.59 43.47
CA GLY A 289 -15.48 -10.91 42.20
C GLY A 289 -16.43 -10.69 41.02
N PHE A 290 -16.22 -9.66 40.20
CA PHE A 290 -17.08 -9.40 39.04
C PHE A 290 -16.71 -10.31 37.85
N ARG A 291 -17.58 -11.27 37.53
CA ARG A 291 -17.64 -11.93 36.21
C ARG A 291 -18.90 -11.48 35.46
N ALA A 292 -18.73 -11.37 34.14
CA ALA A 292 -19.64 -10.87 33.11
C ALA A 292 -21.14 -11.24 33.24
N TRP A 293 -22.01 -10.41 32.64
CA TRP A 293 -22.65 -10.69 31.33
C TRP A 293 -23.68 -9.59 30.98
N ASN A 294 -23.65 -9.08 29.75
CA ASN A 294 -24.66 -8.15 29.23
C ASN A 294 -25.89 -8.94 28.74
N VAL A 295 -27.08 -8.49 29.11
CA VAL A 295 -28.33 -8.78 28.39
C VAL A 295 -28.96 -7.44 28.04
N GLN A 296 -29.09 -7.15 26.73
CA GLN A 296 -29.67 -5.90 26.24
C GLN A 296 -30.90 -6.20 25.39
N SER A 297 -32.08 -5.92 25.93
CA SER A 297 -33.34 -5.94 25.18
C SER A 297 -33.43 -4.76 24.22
N ARG A 298 -34.00 -4.99 23.03
CA ARG A 298 -34.22 -3.93 22.03
C ARG A 298 -35.35 -2.99 22.45
N GLY A 299 -35.06 -1.69 22.45
CA GLY A 299 -36.04 -0.60 22.39
C GLY A 299 -35.53 0.48 21.43
N HIS A 300 -36.31 0.82 20.41
CA HIS A 300 -35.90 1.81 19.40
C HIS A 300 -35.98 3.25 19.92
N ILE A 301 -34.86 3.75 20.41
CA ILE A 301 -34.43 5.15 20.29
C ILE A 301 -32.94 5.08 19.96
N PHE A 302 -32.46 5.86 18.98
CA PHE A 302 -31.03 5.93 18.66
C PHE A 302 -30.26 6.48 19.87
N LEU A 303 -29.63 5.58 20.63
CA LEU A 303 -28.65 5.94 21.65
C LEU A 303 -27.27 5.89 20.99
N VAL A 304 -26.59 7.03 20.97
CA VAL A 304 -25.17 7.13 20.66
C VAL A 304 -24.42 6.11 21.52
N SER A 305 -23.62 5.27 20.86
CA SER A 305 -22.92 4.15 21.49
C SER A 305 -22.07 4.63 22.68
N LYS A 306 -22.15 3.92 23.81
CA LYS A 306 -21.44 4.27 25.06
C LYS A 306 -19.96 4.66 24.92
N PRO A 307 -19.10 4.01 24.10
CA PRO A 307 -17.71 4.46 23.93
C PRO A 307 -17.59 5.85 23.30
N VAL A 308 -18.46 6.21 22.36
CA VAL A 308 -18.47 7.52 21.69
C VAL A 308 -18.79 8.63 22.70
N LEU A 309 -19.76 8.41 23.60
CA LEU A 309 -20.06 9.32 24.71
C LEU A 309 -18.89 9.48 25.69
N GLN A 310 -18.08 8.45 25.91
CA GLN A 310 -16.88 8.55 26.75
C GLN A 310 -15.76 9.34 26.04
N GLN A 311 -15.45 9.02 24.78
CA GLN A 311 -14.42 9.74 24.01
C GLN A 311 -14.76 11.23 23.79
N ILE A 312 -16.03 11.57 23.52
CA ILE A 312 -16.45 12.98 23.38
C ILE A 312 -16.20 13.74 24.69
N ASN A 313 -16.65 13.19 25.83
CA ASN A 313 -16.47 13.82 27.14
C ASN A 313 -14.98 14.03 27.48
N THR A 314 -14.09 13.10 27.15
CA THR A 314 -12.65 13.22 27.48
C THR A 314 -11.95 14.22 26.56
N VAL A 315 -12.29 14.26 25.26
CA VAL A 315 -11.74 15.25 24.32
C VAL A 315 -12.24 16.67 24.62
N ASP A 316 -13.50 16.83 25.07
CA ASP A 316 -14.03 18.14 25.51
C ASP A 316 -13.32 18.64 26.78
N VAL A 317 -13.03 17.75 27.74
CA VAL A 317 -12.22 18.08 28.94
C VAL A 317 -10.80 18.48 28.55
N LEU A 318 -10.13 17.72 27.68
CA LEU A 318 -8.78 18.03 27.19
C LEU A 318 -8.73 19.36 26.41
N THR A 319 -9.76 19.65 25.61
CA THR A 319 -9.92 20.93 24.91
C THR A 319 -10.11 22.08 25.90
N THR A 320 -10.93 21.89 26.93
CA THR A 320 -11.16 22.85 28.02
C THR A 320 -9.87 23.12 28.83
N MET A 321 -9.02 22.10 29.01
CA MET A 321 -7.71 22.23 29.64
C MET A 321 -6.63 22.86 28.73
N GLY A 322 -6.95 23.20 27.48
CA GLY A 322 -6.00 23.74 26.51
C GLY A 322 -4.95 22.71 26.02
N ALA A 323 -5.21 21.42 26.24
CA ALA A 323 -4.30 20.33 25.86
C ALA A 323 -4.36 20.00 24.35
N ILE A 324 -5.42 20.43 23.66
CA ILE A 324 -5.69 20.09 22.26
C ILE A 324 -5.72 21.38 21.42
N PRO A 325 -4.97 21.47 20.30
CA PRO A 325 -5.06 22.60 19.38
C PRO A 325 -6.48 22.80 18.84
N ALA A 326 -6.92 24.06 18.68
CA ALA A 326 -8.32 24.39 18.37
C ALA A 326 -8.90 23.73 17.09
N GLY A 327 -8.05 23.42 16.11
CA GLY A 327 -8.42 22.75 14.87
C GLY A 327 -8.47 21.21 14.96
N PHE A 328 -8.06 20.59 16.07
CA PHE A 328 -8.07 19.13 16.23
C PHE A 328 -9.45 18.62 16.66
N ARG A 329 -9.77 17.38 16.30
CA ARG A 329 -11.02 16.67 16.64
C ARG A 329 -10.73 15.19 16.91
N PRO A 330 -11.66 14.39 17.47
CA PRO A 330 -11.58 12.93 17.36
C PRO A 330 -11.41 12.49 15.90
N SER A 331 -10.60 11.46 15.61
CA SER A 331 -10.41 11.00 14.23
C SER A 331 -11.70 10.40 13.66
N THR A 332 -12.16 10.97 12.53
CA THR A 332 -13.36 10.52 11.84
C THR A 332 -13.16 9.13 11.22
N LEU A 333 -11.99 8.89 10.61
CA LEU A 333 -11.68 7.60 10.00
C LEU A 333 -11.36 6.52 11.04
N SER A 334 -10.87 6.87 12.24
CA SER A 334 -10.75 5.93 13.36
C SER A 334 -12.13 5.46 13.84
N GLN A 335 -13.06 6.39 14.05
CA GLN A 335 -14.42 6.06 14.48
C GLN A 335 -15.12 5.13 13.49
N LEU A 336 -15.01 5.39 12.18
CA LEU A 336 -15.57 4.49 11.15
C LEU A 336 -14.95 3.08 11.21
N LEU A 337 -13.63 2.96 11.44
CA LEU A 337 -12.95 1.65 11.59
C LEU A 337 -13.34 0.88 12.87
N GLU A 338 -13.76 1.60 13.92
CA GLU A 338 -14.32 1.04 15.16
C GLU A 338 -15.80 0.65 15.01
N GLU A 339 -16.56 1.39 14.19
CA GLU A 339 -18.01 1.20 14.00
C GLU A 339 -18.37 0.02 13.09
N GLY A 340 -17.58 -0.31 12.06
CA GLY A 340 -17.99 -1.34 11.10
C GLY A 340 -16.89 -1.98 10.26
N ASN A 341 -17.08 -3.26 9.93
CA ASN A 341 -16.17 -4.04 9.08
C ASN A 341 -16.12 -3.55 7.63
N GLN A 342 -17.17 -2.86 7.16
CA GLN A 342 -17.28 -2.31 5.80
C GLN A 342 -16.18 -1.30 5.38
N PHE A 343 -15.31 -0.89 6.31
CA PHE A 343 -14.16 -0.01 6.02
C PHE A 343 -12.81 -0.72 6.16
N ARG A 344 -12.80 -2.03 6.44
CA ARG A 344 -11.59 -2.86 6.57
C ARG A 344 -11.17 -3.42 5.22
N ALA A 345 -9.86 -3.62 5.00
CA ALA A 345 -9.39 -4.19 3.73
C ALA A 345 -9.86 -5.65 3.53
N SER A 346 -10.05 -6.39 4.63
CA SER A 346 -10.56 -7.76 4.65
C SER A 346 -11.94 -7.90 4.03
N TYR A 347 -12.84 -6.93 4.27
CA TYR A 347 -14.16 -6.83 3.64
C TYR A 347 -14.05 -6.78 2.12
N PHE A 348 -13.27 -5.85 1.58
CA PHE A 348 -13.15 -5.65 0.12
C PHE A 348 -12.39 -6.78 -0.57
N LEU A 349 -11.53 -7.52 0.16
CA LEU A 349 -10.82 -8.65 -0.42
C LEU A 349 -11.72 -9.88 -0.61
N GLN A 350 -12.81 -10.03 0.16
CA GLN A 350 -13.80 -11.08 -0.06
C GLN A 350 -14.52 -10.93 -1.40
N PRO A 351 -15.03 -12.04 -1.99
CA PRO A 351 -15.82 -11.96 -3.21
C PRO A 351 -17.21 -11.40 -2.90
N GLU A 352 -17.82 -10.72 -3.88
CA GLU A 352 -19.14 -10.11 -3.78
C GLU A 352 -20.14 -10.88 -4.65
N LEU A 353 -21.41 -10.99 -4.22
CA LEU A 353 -22.45 -11.67 -5.00
C LEU A 353 -23.20 -10.67 -5.87
N MET A 354 -23.64 -11.13 -7.03
CA MET A 354 -24.63 -10.43 -7.85
C MET A 354 -25.97 -10.33 -7.10
N PRO A 355 -26.86 -9.38 -7.44
CA PRO A 355 -28.17 -9.23 -6.78
C PRO A 355 -29.05 -10.49 -6.81
N SER A 356 -28.85 -11.37 -7.79
CA SER A 356 -29.51 -12.68 -7.89
C SER A 356 -28.99 -13.73 -6.89
N GLN A 357 -27.82 -13.50 -6.28
CA GLN A 357 -27.08 -14.43 -5.43
C GLN A 357 -26.64 -15.75 -6.11
N LEU A 358 -26.70 -15.82 -7.45
CA LEU A 358 -26.35 -17.02 -8.23
C LEU A 358 -24.92 -17.01 -8.80
N ALA A 359 -24.22 -15.89 -8.75
CA ALA A 359 -22.86 -15.72 -9.27
C ALA A 359 -22.14 -14.60 -8.53
N PHE A 360 -20.80 -14.63 -8.54
CA PHE A 360 -20.00 -13.53 -8.02
C PHE A 360 -19.96 -12.35 -9.00
N ARG A 361 -19.95 -11.13 -8.45
CA ARG A 361 -19.88 -9.86 -9.16
C ARG A 361 -18.46 -9.52 -9.58
N ASP A 362 -17.47 -9.87 -8.75
CA ASP A 362 -16.09 -9.42 -8.88
C ASP A 362 -15.05 -10.55 -9.01
N LEU A 363 -15.51 -11.80 -9.00
CA LEU A 363 -14.69 -13.00 -9.19
C LEU A 363 -15.26 -13.83 -10.36
N MET A 364 -14.54 -13.87 -11.48
CA MET A 364 -14.93 -14.64 -12.67
C MET A 364 -13.74 -15.45 -13.17
N TRP A 365 -13.99 -16.62 -13.76
CA TRP A 365 -12.94 -17.47 -14.32
C TRP A 365 -12.64 -17.10 -15.78
N ASP A 366 -11.36 -17.20 -16.15
CA ASP A 366 -10.89 -17.14 -17.53
C ASP A 366 -10.31 -18.51 -17.92
N ALA A 367 -11.03 -19.21 -18.79
CA ALA A 367 -10.64 -20.53 -19.27
C ALA A 367 -9.45 -20.49 -20.24
N THR A 368 -9.12 -19.34 -20.83
CA THR A 368 -7.98 -19.20 -21.77
C THR A 368 -6.68 -18.96 -21.02
N GLU A 369 -6.69 -18.07 -20.03
CA GLU A 369 -5.52 -17.73 -19.20
C GLU A 369 -5.30 -18.69 -18.00
N GLY A 370 -6.28 -19.57 -17.73
CA GLY A 370 -6.25 -20.53 -16.63
C GLY A 370 -6.21 -19.87 -15.25
N THR A 371 -6.88 -18.73 -15.10
CA THR A 371 -6.87 -17.92 -13.87
C THR A 371 -8.11 -17.03 -13.77
N ILE A 372 -8.19 -16.17 -12.75
CA ILE A 372 -9.30 -15.21 -12.63
C ILE A 372 -9.22 -14.13 -13.72
N ARG A 373 -10.37 -13.73 -14.24
CA ARG A 373 -10.48 -12.72 -15.29
C ARG A 373 -10.01 -11.36 -14.79
N SER A 374 -9.11 -10.73 -15.55
CA SER A 374 -8.67 -9.35 -15.37
C SER A 374 -9.86 -8.37 -15.36
N ARG A 375 -9.95 -7.51 -14.32
CA ARG A 375 -10.94 -6.44 -14.20
C ARG A 375 -10.25 -5.06 -14.13
N PRO A 376 -10.19 -4.29 -15.23
CA PRO A 376 -9.69 -2.92 -15.19
C PRO A 376 -10.68 -2.02 -14.45
N SER A 377 -10.18 -1.18 -13.53
CA SER A 377 -10.98 -0.21 -12.78
C SER A 377 -10.87 1.18 -13.42
N ARG A 378 -11.94 1.99 -13.36
CA ARG A 378 -11.98 3.39 -13.87
C ARG A 378 -10.77 4.22 -13.42
N ILE A 379 -10.34 4.04 -12.18
CA ILE A 379 -9.09 4.57 -11.63
C ILE A 379 -8.20 3.41 -11.20
N SER A 380 -6.94 3.47 -11.61
CA SER A 380 -5.86 2.65 -11.07
C SER A 380 -4.55 3.44 -11.12
N LEU A 381 -3.98 3.78 -9.95
CA LEU A 381 -2.78 4.61 -9.82
C LEU A 381 -1.96 4.21 -8.58
N ILE A 382 -0.73 4.73 -8.50
CA ILE A 382 0.08 4.70 -7.27
C ILE A 382 0.11 6.10 -6.64
N LEU A 383 -0.06 6.15 -5.33
CA LEU A 383 0.10 7.31 -4.47
C LEU A 383 1.32 7.09 -3.59
N THR A 384 2.26 8.03 -3.56
CA THR A 384 3.35 8.06 -2.58
C THR A 384 3.10 9.17 -1.56
N LEU A 385 2.98 8.83 -0.28
CA LEU A 385 3.07 9.79 0.82
C LEU A 385 4.55 10.18 1.00
N TRP A 386 4.88 11.48 0.92
CA TRP A 386 6.27 11.95 1.02
C TRP A 386 6.61 12.41 2.44
N HIS A 387 5.96 13.48 2.89
CA HIS A 387 6.15 14.02 4.24
C HIS A 387 5.02 14.98 4.61
N CYS A 388 4.83 15.18 5.91
CA CYS A 388 4.01 16.26 6.46
C CYS A 388 4.90 17.31 7.12
N LYS A 389 4.48 18.58 7.08
CA LYS A 389 5.21 19.72 7.68
C LYS A 389 4.26 20.62 8.46
N MET A 390 4.82 21.29 9.47
CA MET A 390 4.14 22.27 10.34
C MET A 390 2.92 21.73 11.10
N ILE A 391 2.81 20.41 11.30
CA ILE A 391 1.72 19.82 12.07
C ILE A 391 1.77 20.34 13.51
N PRO A 392 0.67 20.86 14.08
CA PRO A 392 0.67 21.30 15.48
C PRO A 392 0.95 20.13 16.43
N LEU A 393 1.50 20.44 17.59
CA LEU A 393 1.72 19.45 18.64
C LEU A 393 0.59 19.56 19.67
N PRO A 394 0.12 18.44 20.24
CA PRO A 394 -0.73 18.49 21.42
C PRO A 394 0.05 19.05 22.63
N GLY A 395 -0.68 19.46 23.66
CA GLY A 395 -0.14 19.95 24.92
C GLY A 395 0.47 18.84 25.77
N MET A 396 1.28 19.23 26.77
CA MET A 396 2.11 18.32 27.59
C MET A 396 1.33 17.30 28.44
N SER A 397 0.01 17.44 28.58
CA SER A 397 -0.84 16.44 29.25
C SER A 397 -1.20 15.24 28.37
N ILE A 398 -0.77 15.24 27.11
CA ILE A 398 -1.03 14.19 26.12
C ILE A 398 0.31 13.60 25.68
N GLN A 399 0.54 12.31 25.93
CA GLN A 399 1.67 11.56 25.37
C GLN A 399 1.26 10.98 24.02
N VAL A 400 1.97 11.35 22.95
CA VAL A 400 1.75 10.81 21.60
C VAL A 400 2.44 9.46 21.48
N LEU A 401 1.65 8.43 21.20
CA LEU A 401 2.10 7.03 21.01
C LEU A 401 2.39 6.73 19.53
N SER A 402 1.60 7.28 18.61
CA SER A 402 1.83 7.11 17.17
C SER A 402 1.37 8.32 16.36
N ARG A 403 1.89 8.41 15.14
CA ARG A 403 1.60 9.44 14.14
C ARG A 403 1.39 8.73 12.81
N HIS A 404 0.32 9.06 12.11
CA HIS A 404 -0.08 8.30 10.92
C HIS A 404 -0.94 9.14 9.99
N VAL A 405 -1.11 8.64 8.77
CA VAL A 405 -2.11 9.12 7.82
C VAL A 405 -3.09 7.98 7.59
N ARG A 406 -4.39 8.26 7.74
CA ARG A 406 -5.46 7.41 7.20
C ARG A 406 -5.93 7.99 5.88
N LEU A 407 -6.12 7.13 4.88
CA LEU A 407 -6.61 7.53 3.58
C LEU A 407 -7.65 6.56 3.02
N CYS A 408 -8.64 7.11 2.33
CA CYS A 408 -9.72 6.35 1.70
C CYS A 408 -10.24 7.07 0.44
N LEU A 409 -10.91 6.34 -0.43
CA LEU A 409 -11.68 6.93 -1.52
C LEU A 409 -12.96 7.54 -0.94
N PHE A 410 -13.28 8.75 -1.37
CA PHE A 410 -14.35 9.58 -0.83
C PHE A 410 -15.04 10.34 -1.98
N ASP A 411 -16.36 10.49 -1.94
CA ASP A 411 -17.14 11.22 -2.96
C ASP A 411 -17.53 12.66 -2.57
N GLY A 412 -16.92 13.18 -1.51
CA GLY A 412 -17.29 14.47 -0.90
C GLY A 412 -18.32 14.35 0.22
N ASN A 413 -19.06 13.24 0.33
CA ASN A 413 -20.07 13.01 1.38
C ASN A 413 -19.88 11.68 2.14
N LYS A 414 -19.36 10.62 1.52
CA LYS A 414 -19.18 9.31 2.13
C LYS A 414 -17.89 8.61 1.68
N VAL A 415 -17.38 7.74 2.56
CA VAL A 415 -16.27 6.82 2.28
C VAL A 415 -16.77 5.72 1.34
N LEU A 416 -15.93 5.37 0.35
CA LEU A 416 -16.24 4.42 -0.73
C LEU A 416 -15.36 3.16 -0.75
N SER A 417 -14.26 3.14 0.02
CA SER A 417 -13.30 2.05 0.05
C SER A 417 -12.96 1.66 1.48
N ASN A 418 -12.09 0.66 1.63
CA ASN A 418 -11.39 0.48 2.88
C ASN A 418 -10.59 1.74 3.24
N ILE A 419 -10.38 1.93 4.55
CA ILE A 419 -9.53 2.96 5.11
C ILE A 419 -8.14 2.32 5.29
N HIS A 420 -7.15 2.81 4.55
CA HIS A 420 -5.76 2.37 4.66
C HIS A 420 -5.00 3.29 5.62
N THR A 421 -4.13 2.72 6.46
CA THR A 421 -3.35 3.46 7.47
C THR A 421 -1.86 3.29 7.18
N VAL A 422 -1.14 4.41 7.05
CA VAL A 422 0.32 4.45 6.94
C VAL A 422 0.89 5.17 8.15
N ARG A 423 1.79 4.52 8.89
CA ARG A 423 2.47 5.11 10.04
C ARG A 423 3.64 5.98 9.58
N ALA A 424 3.78 7.14 10.20
CA ALA A 424 4.88 8.06 9.95
C ALA A 424 6.04 7.83 10.92
N THR A 425 7.26 8.05 10.42
CA THR A 425 8.45 8.28 11.25
C THR A 425 8.62 9.77 11.53
N TRP A 426 9.40 10.11 12.56
CA TRP A 426 9.66 11.48 12.96
C TRP A 426 11.01 11.61 13.69
N GLN A 427 11.52 12.83 13.79
CA GLN A 427 12.77 13.13 14.52
C GLN A 427 12.49 14.08 15.68
N SER A 428 13.11 13.84 16.84
CA SER A 428 12.99 14.68 18.04
C SER A 428 13.34 16.15 17.77
N LYS A 429 14.38 16.40 16.95
CA LYS A 429 14.82 17.75 16.53
C LYS A 429 13.82 18.48 15.62
N LYS A 430 12.90 17.75 14.94
CA LYS A 430 11.90 18.32 14.00
C LYS A 430 10.51 17.71 14.26
N PRO A 431 9.90 17.90 15.44
CA PRO A 431 8.72 17.14 15.87
C PRO A 431 7.45 17.46 15.07
N LYS A 432 7.41 18.61 14.38
CA LYS A 432 6.32 19.02 13.48
C LYS A 432 6.46 18.51 12.03
N ALA A 433 7.54 17.78 11.74
CA ALA A 433 7.80 17.16 10.44
C ALA A 433 7.69 15.64 10.57
N TRP A 434 6.90 15.04 9.70
CA TRP A 434 6.63 13.60 9.68
C TRP A 434 7.07 13.05 8.31
N THR A 435 7.69 11.88 8.29
CA THR A 435 8.25 11.24 7.10
C THR A 435 7.66 9.85 6.89
N PHE A 436 7.62 9.38 5.65
CA PHE A 436 7.14 8.05 5.27
C PHE A 436 8.23 7.33 4.46
N SER A 437 8.12 6.01 4.30
CA SER A 437 9.13 5.18 3.63
C SER A 437 10.58 5.44 4.08
N PRO A 438 10.88 5.32 5.39
CA PRO A 438 12.25 5.49 5.90
C PRO A 438 13.22 4.52 5.22
N GLN A 439 14.42 5.00 4.87
CA GLN A 439 15.49 4.13 4.39
C GLN A 439 15.89 3.13 5.47
N VAL A 440 15.86 1.84 5.12
CA VAL A 440 16.17 0.72 6.02
C VAL A 440 17.02 -0.33 5.31
N THR A 441 17.88 -1.01 6.06
CA THR A 441 18.79 -2.05 5.52
C THR A 441 18.13 -3.41 5.31
N ARG A 442 16.88 -3.57 5.78
CA ARG A 442 16.04 -4.75 5.62
C ARG A 442 14.78 -4.38 4.85
N ILE A 443 13.95 -5.37 4.55
CA ILE A 443 12.65 -5.17 3.93
C ILE A 443 11.82 -4.16 4.77
N LEU A 444 11.45 -3.02 4.17
CA LEU A 444 10.64 -1.97 4.80
C LEU A 444 9.28 -2.51 5.24
N PRO A 445 8.89 -2.45 6.53
CA PRO A 445 7.58 -2.92 7.01
C PRO A 445 6.41 -2.28 6.26
N CYS A 446 5.39 -3.06 5.92
CA CYS A 446 4.25 -2.61 5.12
C CYS A 446 3.47 -1.45 5.78
N LEU A 447 3.53 -1.34 7.11
CA LEU A 447 2.92 -0.25 7.88
C LEU A 447 3.64 1.10 7.72
N LEU A 448 4.92 1.09 7.34
CA LEU A 448 5.75 2.28 7.12
C LEU A 448 5.89 2.64 5.62
N ASP A 449 5.32 1.81 4.74
CA ASP A 449 5.35 1.99 3.30
C ASP A 449 4.39 3.11 2.87
N GLY A 450 4.98 4.23 2.46
CA GLY A 450 4.26 5.37 1.91
C GLY A 450 3.73 5.16 0.49
N ASP A 451 4.13 4.08 -0.20
CA ASP A 451 3.61 3.74 -1.52
C ASP A 451 2.32 2.91 -1.43
N CYS A 452 1.21 3.52 -1.79
CA CYS A 452 -0.11 2.90 -1.82
C CYS A 452 -0.59 2.71 -3.27
N PHE A 453 -1.12 1.53 -3.60
CA PHE A 453 -1.94 1.36 -4.79
C PHE A 453 -3.37 1.80 -4.49
N ILE A 454 -4.02 2.44 -5.47
CA ILE A 454 -5.42 2.89 -5.36
C ILE A 454 -6.19 2.39 -6.58
N ARG A 455 -7.24 1.60 -6.34
CA ARG A 455 -8.21 1.15 -7.34
C ARG A 455 -9.59 1.68 -6.99
N SER A 456 -10.32 2.20 -7.98
CA SER A 456 -11.73 2.52 -7.84
C SER A 456 -12.48 2.35 -9.16
N ASN A 457 -13.69 1.82 -9.10
CA ASN A 457 -14.65 1.82 -10.21
C ASN A 457 -15.90 2.68 -9.92
N SER A 458 -15.81 3.59 -8.95
CA SER A 458 -16.91 4.52 -8.64
C SER A 458 -17.17 5.48 -9.80
N ALA A 459 -18.44 5.61 -10.18
CA ALA A 459 -18.90 6.56 -11.20
C ALA A 459 -19.05 8.01 -10.69
N SER A 460 -18.79 8.28 -9.40
CA SER A 460 -18.95 9.62 -8.82
C SER A 460 -18.11 10.67 -9.59
N PRO A 461 -18.67 11.87 -9.87
CA PRO A 461 -17.91 12.99 -10.43
C PRO A 461 -16.99 13.61 -9.39
N ASP A 462 -17.40 13.61 -8.12
CA ASP A 462 -16.65 14.13 -6.98
C ASP A 462 -15.71 13.08 -6.37
N LEU A 463 -15.34 12.03 -7.12
CA LEU A 463 -14.43 10.99 -6.62
C LEU A 463 -13.04 11.58 -6.31
N GLY A 464 -12.58 11.37 -5.09
CA GLY A 464 -11.27 11.82 -4.62
C GLY A 464 -10.68 10.91 -3.54
N ILE A 465 -9.50 11.28 -3.06
CA ILE A 465 -8.83 10.65 -1.91
C ILE A 465 -8.98 11.61 -0.73
N LEU A 466 -9.59 11.14 0.35
CA LEU A 466 -9.61 11.82 1.63
C LEU A 466 -8.40 11.36 2.45
N PHE A 467 -7.65 12.32 2.99
CA PHE A 467 -6.54 12.12 3.91
C PHE A 467 -6.90 12.70 5.28
N GLU A 468 -6.69 11.93 6.34
CA GLU A 468 -6.76 12.38 7.73
C GLU A 468 -5.42 12.11 8.40
N LEU A 469 -4.76 13.15 8.92
CA LEU A 469 -3.54 12.98 9.72
C LEU A 469 -3.96 12.70 11.16
N GLY A 470 -3.55 11.55 11.70
CA GLY A 470 -3.91 11.10 13.03
C GLY A 470 -2.74 11.10 14.01
N ILE A 471 -3.06 11.29 15.29
CA ILE A 471 -2.20 10.92 16.42
C ILE A 471 -2.95 10.00 17.38
N SER A 472 -2.38 8.83 17.65
CA SER A 472 -2.81 7.98 18.76
C SER A 472 -2.10 8.42 20.03
N TYR A 473 -2.82 8.52 21.13
CA TYR A 473 -2.31 9.12 22.36
C TYR A 473 -2.76 8.39 23.61
N ILE A 474 -2.08 8.68 24.72
CA ILE A 474 -2.54 8.42 26.09
C ILE A 474 -2.56 9.74 26.88
N CYS A 475 -3.60 9.92 27.69
CA CYS A 475 -3.76 11.08 28.56
C CYS A 475 -2.97 10.87 29.85
N ASN A 476 -2.03 11.77 30.17
CA ASN A 476 -1.16 11.63 31.34
C ASN A 476 -1.90 11.73 32.68
N SER A 477 -3.08 12.38 32.70
CA SER A 477 -3.88 12.57 33.93
C SER A 477 -4.97 11.52 34.15
N THR A 478 -5.46 10.86 33.08
CA THR A 478 -6.53 9.83 33.20
C THR A 478 -6.07 8.42 32.83
N GLY A 479 -4.94 8.26 32.14
CA GLY A 479 -4.48 6.99 31.57
C GLY A 479 -5.30 6.52 30.36
N GLU A 480 -6.30 7.28 29.92
CA GLU A 480 -7.16 6.91 28.80
C GLU A 480 -6.43 7.07 27.46
N ARG A 481 -6.59 6.08 26.58
CA ARG A 481 -6.11 6.13 25.20
C ARG A 481 -7.20 6.65 24.26
N GLY A 482 -6.78 7.30 23.19
CA GLY A 482 -7.68 7.79 22.14
C GLY A 482 -6.94 8.17 20.87
N GLU A 483 -7.68 8.73 19.91
CA GLU A 483 -7.09 9.22 18.67
C GLU A 483 -7.66 10.57 18.22
N LEU A 484 -6.76 11.49 17.83
CA LEU A 484 -7.12 12.82 17.33
C LEU A 484 -6.73 12.98 15.86
N SER A 485 -7.63 13.60 15.11
CA SER A 485 -7.34 14.24 13.83
C SER A 485 -6.53 15.51 14.05
N CYS A 486 -5.32 15.56 13.49
CA CYS A 486 -4.48 16.75 13.40
C CYS A 486 -4.84 17.66 12.22
N GLY A 487 -5.82 17.26 11.42
CA GLY A 487 -6.27 17.94 10.21
C GLY A 487 -6.42 16.98 9.03
N TRP A 488 -7.23 17.40 8.06
CA TRP A 488 -7.64 16.57 6.93
C TRP A 488 -7.56 17.35 5.61
N VAL A 489 -7.45 16.63 4.51
CA VAL A 489 -7.50 17.23 3.16
C VAL A 489 -8.11 16.26 2.16
N PHE A 490 -8.85 16.80 1.19
CA PHE A 490 -9.53 16.03 0.16
C PHE A 490 -8.98 16.39 -1.23
N LEU A 491 -8.35 15.42 -1.88
CA LEU A 491 -7.82 15.54 -3.24
C LEU A 491 -8.81 14.91 -4.23
N LYS A 492 -9.59 15.74 -4.93
CA LYS A 492 -10.42 15.28 -6.06
C LYS A 492 -9.53 14.70 -7.15
N LEU A 493 -9.89 13.53 -7.68
CA LEU A 493 -9.14 12.86 -8.75
C LEU A 493 -9.56 13.30 -10.15
N PHE A 494 -10.66 14.05 -10.27
CA PHE A 494 -11.10 14.71 -11.49
C PHE A 494 -11.24 16.21 -11.27
N ASP A 495 -11.03 16.99 -12.34
CA ASP A 495 -11.37 18.40 -12.36
C ASP A 495 -12.88 18.64 -12.60
N ALA A 496 -13.30 19.91 -12.62
CA ALA A 496 -14.69 20.28 -12.83
C ALA A 496 -15.23 19.96 -14.24
N SER A 497 -14.37 19.56 -15.19
CA SER A 497 -14.74 19.08 -16.52
C SER A 497 -14.80 17.55 -16.63
N GLY A 498 -14.43 16.83 -15.55
CA GLY A 498 -14.39 15.37 -15.50
C GLY A 498 -13.08 14.76 -16.02
N VAL A 499 -12.06 15.58 -16.30
CA VAL A 499 -10.74 15.10 -16.74
C VAL A 499 -9.91 14.66 -15.52
N PRO A 500 -9.19 13.51 -15.56
CA PRO A 500 -8.33 13.08 -14.46
C PRO A 500 -7.22 14.10 -14.16
N ILE A 501 -6.93 14.33 -12.88
CA ILE A 501 -5.81 15.20 -12.49
C ILE A 501 -4.46 14.60 -12.92
N PRO A 502 -3.46 15.42 -13.30
CA PRO A 502 -2.19 14.92 -13.79
C PRO A 502 -1.38 14.16 -12.72
N ALA A 503 -0.63 13.15 -13.13
CA ALA A 503 0.31 12.43 -12.27
C ALA A 503 1.53 13.31 -11.98
N LYS A 504 1.56 13.90 -10.77
CA LYS A 504 2.65 14.78 -10.28
C LYS A 504 2.65 14.84 -8.75
N THR A 505 3.58 15.61 -8.19
CA THR A 505 3.58 15.97 -6.77
C THR A 505 2.56 17.08 -6.48
N TYR A 506 1.85 16.95 -5.36
CA TYR A 506 0.85 17.87 -4.85
C TYR A 506 1.20 18.29 -3.42
N GLU A 507 1.22 19.61 -3.19
CA GLU A 507 1.32 20.24 -1.87
C GLU A 507 -0.10 20.53 -1.39
N LEU A 508 -0.55 19.79 -0.38
CA LEU A 508 -1.92 19.81 0.12
C LEU A 508 -1.98 20.51 1.47
N PHE A 509 -2.71 21.63 1.54
CA PHE A 509 -2.96 22.35 2.79
C PHE A 509 -4.05 21.66 3.60
N LEU A 510 -3.82 21.51 4.91
CA LEU A 510 -4.74 20.80 5.80
C LEU A 510 -5.83 21.74 6.35
N ASN A 511 -7.04 21.20 6.44
CA ASN A 511 -8.19 21.81 7.10
C ASN A 511 -8.30 21.26 8.52
N GLY A 512 -8.75 22.09 9.46
CA GLY A 512 -9.10 21.65 10.80
C GLY A 512 -10.53 21.09 10.84
N GLY A 513 -10.93 20.61 12.00
CA GLY A 513 -12.25 20.00 12.18
C GLY A 513 -12.31 18.58 11.63
N THR A 514 -13.52 18.14 11.30
CA THR A 514 -13.77 16.88 10.57
C THR A 514 -13.95 17.11 9.07
N PRO A 515 -13.87 16.07 8.21
CA PRO A 515 -14.16 16.16 6.77
C PRO A 515 -15.54 16.73 6.40
N TYR A 516 -16.47 16.76 7.36
CA TYR A 516 -17.84 17.26 7.19
C TYR A 516 -18.01 18.70 7.70
N GLU A 517 -17.03 19.24 8.42
CA GLU A 517 -16.98 20.64 8.89
C GLU A 517 -16.25 21.53 7.87
N LYS A 518 -16.69 22.78 7.69
CA LYS A 518 -16.09 23.72 6.72
C LYS A 518 -15.61 25.00 7.41
N GLY A 519 -14.46 25.51 6.95
CA GLY A 519 -13.91 26.79 7.39
C GLY A 519 -13.18 26.77 8.74
N ILE A 520 -12.83 25.59 9.26
CA ILE A 520 -12.04 25.46 10.50
C ILE A 520 -10.56 25.41 10.14
N GLU A 521 -9.76 26.31 10.72
CA GLU A 521 -8.30 26.32 10.54
C GLU A 521 -7.64 25.32 11.50
N VAL A 522 -6.59 24.62 11.03
CA VAL A 522 -5.80 23.69 11.86
C VAL A 522 -5.07 24.42 13.01
N ASP A 523 -4.45 25.57 12.69
CA ASP A 523 -3.78 26.44 13.67
C ASP A 523 -4.16 27.92 13.48
N PRO A 524 -5.20 28.41 14.20
CA PRO A 524 -5.60 29.81 14.16
C PRO A 524 -4.55 30.81 14.67
N SER A 525 -3.41 30.37 15.20
CA SER A 525 -2.29 31.27 15.54
C SER A 525 -1.53 31.77 14.30
N VAL A 526 -1.56 31.00 13.20
CA VAL A 526 -0.91 31.37 11.93
C VAL A 526 -1.65 32.55 11.29
N SER A 527 -2.97 32.44 11.11
CA SER A 527 -3.79 33.48 10.51
C SER A 527 -3.90 34.74 11.37
N ARG A 528 -3.94 34.62 12.71
CA ARG A 528 -3.87 35.79 13.61
C ARG A 528 -2.60 36.61 13.41
N ARG A 529 -1.47 35.98 13.11
CA ARG A 529 -0.20 36.67 12.84
C ARG A 529 -0.16 37.33 11.45
N ALA A 530 -0.98 36.89 10.49
CA ALA A 530 -0.96 37.31 9.08
C ALA A 530 -1.39 38.77 8.79
N HIS A 531 -1.58 39.61 9.81
CA HIS A 531 -1.94 41.02 9.67
C HIS A 531 -0.72 41.86 9.21
N GLY A 532 -0.49 41.91 7.89
CA GLY A 532 0.61 42.67 7.30
C GLY A 532 0.65 42.62 5.77
N SER A 533 1.71 43.21 5.19
CA SER A 533 2.00 43.27 3.75
C SER A 533 1.95 41.89 3.06
N VAL A 534 1.76 41.86 1.73
CA VAL A 534 1.75 40.65 0.87
C VAL A 534 2.94 39.72 1.13
N PHE A 535 4.12 40.27 1.42
CA PHE A 535 5.31 39.50 1.82
C PHE A 535 5.10 38.68 3.11
N TYR A 536 4.36 39.24 4.07
CA TYR A 536 3.99 38.56 5.31
C TYR A 536 2.96 37.44 5.04
N GLN A 537 1.98 37.66 4.15
CA GLN A 537 1.03 36.63 3.73
C GLN A 537 1.75 35.41 3.11
N MET A 538 2.72 35.66 2.24
CA MET A 538 3.55 34.63 1.61
C MET A 538 4.42 33.87 2.64
N MET A 539 4.95 34.57 3.66
CA MET A 539 5.62 33.91 4.81
C MET A 539 4.67 33.07 5.66
N THR A 540 3.40 33.47 5.82
CA THR A 540 2.42 32.71 6.62
C THR A 540 1.93 31.46 5.91
N MET A 541 1.86 31.43 4.57
CA MET A 541 1.53 30.19 3.84
C MET A 541 2.54 29.07 4.10
N ARG A 542 3.85 29.39 4.14
CA ARG A 542 4.93 28.44 4.51
C ARG A 542 4.87 27.93 5.96
N ARG A 543 3.94 28.46 6.78
CA ARG A 543 3.71 28.05 8.18
C ARG A 543 2.40 27.30 8.38
N GLN A 544 1.59 27.13 7.33
CA GLN A 544 0.37 26.33 7.42
C GLN A 544 0.73 24.83 7.46
N PRO A 545 -0.05 23.99 8.17
CA PRO A 545 0.12 22.55 8.15
C PRO A 545 -0.15 21.96 6.76
N GLN A 546 0.76 21.11 6.30
CA GLN A 546 0.81 20.61 4.92
C GLN A 546 1.13 19.13 4.85
N LEU A 547 0.58 18.47 3.83
CA LEU A 547 0.88 17.10 3.40
C LEU A 547 1.40 17.15 1.95
N LEU A 548 2.56 16.54 1.68
CA LEU A 548 3.04 16.32 0.31
C LEU A 548 2.75 14.88 -0.13
N VAL A 549 2.13 14.75 -1.30
CA VAL A 549 1.85 13.45 -1.96
C VAL A 549 2.29 13.48 -3.42
N LYS A 550 2.70 12.33 -3.97
CA LYS A 550 3.04 12.16 -5.39
C LYS A 550 2.08 11.14 -6.02
N LEU A 551 1.39 11.53 -7.09
CA LEU A 551 0.60 10.59 -7.90
C LEU A 551 1.44 10.08 -9.07
N ARG A 552 1.41 8.77 -9.32
CA ARG A 552 2.11 8.09 -10.43
C ARG A 552 1.13 7.23 -11.23
N SER A 553 1.25 7.29 -12.55
CA SER A 553 0.55 6.39 -13.48
C SER A 553 1.17 4.99 -13.45
N LEU A 554 0.34 3.96 -13.58
CA LEU A 554 0.81 2.58 -13.70
C LEU A 554 1.39 2.27 -15.09
N ASN A 555 2.52 1.55 -15.13
CA ASN A 555 2.99 0.87 -16.33
C ASN A 555 2.06 -0.31 -16.70
N ARG A 556 2.25 -0.91 -17.88
CA ARG A 556 1.38 -2.00 -18.38
C ARG A 556 1.40 -3.23 -17.47
N ARG A 557 2.57 -3.64 -16.97
CA ARG A 557 2.75 -4.82 -16.12
C ARG A 557 2.02 -4.66 -14.79
N SER A 558 2.24 -3.56 -14.07
CA SER A 558 1.59 -3.30 -12.78
C SER A 558 0.09 -3.10 -12.91
N ARG A 559 -0.39 -2.51 -14.02
CA ARG A 559 -1.84 -2.42 -14.32
C ARG A 559 -2.48 -3.81 -14.50
N ASN A 560 -1.81 -4.73 -15.20
CA ASN A 560 -2.28 -6.11 -15.39
C ASN A 560 -2.23 -6.93 -14.09
N VAL A 561 -1.24 -6.73 -13.23
CA VAL A 561 -1.19 -7.41 -11.91
C VAL A 561 -2.30 -6.89 -11.00
N LEU A 562 -2.47 -5.57 -10.92
CA LEU A 562 -3.51 -4.94 -10.10
C LEU A 562 -4.93 -5.27 -10.59
N SER A 563 -5.15 -5.54 -11.88
CA SER A 563 -6.47 -5.88 -12.40
C SER A 563 -7.00 -7.25 -11.93
N LEU A 564 -6.18 -8.07 -11.27
CA LEU A 564 -6.59 -9.30 -10.59
C LEU A 564 -7.14 -9.06 -9.17
N LEU A 565 -6.98 -7.84 -8.64
CA LEU A 565 -7.53 -7.41 -7.35
C LEU A 565 -8.94 -6.80 -7.53
N PRO A 566 -9.77 -6.75 -6.47
CA PRO A 566 -11.09 -6.12 -6.52
C PRO A 566 -11.04 -4.68 -7.05
N GLU A 567 -12.12 -4.26 -7.71
CA GLU A 567 -12.18 -3.00 -8.47
C GLU A 567 -12.09 -1.74 -7.61
N THR A 568 -12.43 -1.84 -6.32
CA THR A 568 -12.25 -0.80 -5.32
C THR A 568 -11.46 -1.36 -4.15
N LEU A 569 -10.20 -0.95 -4.01
CA LEU A 569 -9.30 -1.37 -2.93
C LEU A 569 -8.12 -0.39 -2.82
N ILE A 570 -7.67 -0.14 -1.59
CA ILE A 570 -6.43 0.57 -1.28
C ILE A 570 -5.53 -0.32 -0.42
N GLY A 571 -4.24 -0.36 -0.72
CA GLY A 571 -3.25 -1.03 0.13
C GLY A 571 -1.82 -0.61 -0.21
N SER A 572 -0.85 -1.06 0.59
CA SER A 572 0.57 -0.84 0.31
C SER A 572 1.00 -1.62 -0.94
N VAL A 573 1.83 -1.00 -1.77
CA VAL A 573 2.40 -1.59 -3.00
C VAL A 573 3.18 -2.87 -2.68
N CYS A 574 3.87 -2.93 -1.55
CA CYS A 574 4.66 -4.10 -1.18
C CYS A 574 3.82 -5.37 -0.89
N SER A 575 2.51 -5.24 -0.72
CA SER A 575 1.59 -6.36 -0.46
C SER A 575 0.92 -6.94 -1.72
N ILE A 576 0.96 -6.24 -2.86
CA ILE A 576 0.19 -6.57 -4.08
C ILE A 576 0.30 -8.05 -4.48
N HIS A 577 1.52 -8.60 -4.53
CA HIS A 577 1.74 -9.99 -4.96
C HIS A 577 1.06 -11.01 -4.05
N LEU A 578 1.05 -10.78 -2.73
CA LEU A 578 0.40 -11.66 -1.75
C LEU A 578 -1.12 -11.60 -1.89
N LEU A 579 -1.68 -10.40 -2.11
CA LEU A 579 -3.12 -10.20 -2.36
C LEU A 579 -3.56 -10.86 -3.68
N VAL A 580 -2.72 -10.83 -4.71
CA VAL A 580 -2.98 -11.50 -5.98
C VAL A 580 -2.94 -13.02 -5.83
N PHE A 581 -1.97 -13.58 -5.10
CA PHE A 581 -1.97 -15.02 -4.78
C PHE A 581 -3.26 -15.43 -4.05
N TYR A 582 -3.68 -14.68 -3.02
CA TYR A 582 -4.95 -14.93 -2.34
C TYR A 582 -6.13 -14.92 -3.32
N ARG A 583 -6.26 -13.88 -4.15
CA ARG A 583 -7.36 -13.74 -5.11
C ARG A 583 -7.37 -14.82 -6.19
N GLN A 584 -6.20 -15.26 -6.66
CA GLN A 584 -6.09 -16.36 -7.63
C GLN A 584 -6.50 -17.70 -7.01
N ILE A 585 -5.97 -18.04 -5.83
CA ILE A 585 -6.30 -19.29 -5.12
C ILE A 585 -7.78 -19.32 -4.70
N LEU A 586 -8.33 -18.18 -4.27
CA LEU A 586 -9.77 -18.01 -4.04
C LEU A 586 -10.57 -18.32 -5.32
N GLY A 587 -10.09 -17.87 -6.47
CA GLY A 587 -10.66 -18.19 -7.79
C GLY A 587 -10.62 -19.67 -8.15
N ASP A 588 -9.46 -20.33 -7.98
CA ASP A 588 -9.34 -21.78 -8.18
C ASP A 588 -10.36 -22.53 -7.29
N VAL A 589 -10.32 -22.27 -5.98
CA VAL A 589 -11.12 -22.98 -4.97
C VAL A 589 -12.62 -22.73 -5.10
N LEU A 590 -13.05 -21.54 -5.53
CA LEU A 590 -14.49 -21.22 -5.68
C LEU A 590 -15.06 -21.54 -7.07
N LEU A 591 -14.28 -21.41 -8.15
CA LEU A 591 -14.80 -21.45 -9.53
C LEU A 591 -14.35 -22.67 -10.34
N LYS A 592 -13.19 -23.26 -10.03
CA LYS A 592 -12.56 -24.33 -10.81
C LYS A 592 -12.65 -25.68 -10.10
N ASP A 593 -12.36 -25.71 -8.80
CA ASP A 593 -12.17 -26.96 -8.06
C ASP A 593 -13.47 -27.48 -7.40
N ARG A 594 -14.56 -26.71 -7.41
CA ARG A 594 -15.85 -27.14 -6.84
C ARG A 594 -16.64 -28.01 -7.82
N MET A 595 -17.00 -29.22 -7.39
CA MET A 595 -17.89 -30.14 -8.10
C MET A 595 -19.29 -29.56 -8.38
N SER A 596 -19.74 -28.58 -7.59
CA SER A 596 -20.98 -27.83 -7.83
C SER A 596 -20.84 -26.41 -7.32
N LEU A 597 -21.04 -25.43 -8.21
CA LEU A 597 -21.09 -24.00 -7.87
C LEU A 597 -22.30 -23.64 -6.99
N GLN A 598 -23.30 -24.51 -6.90
CA GLN A 598 -24.51 -24.33 -6.08
C GLN A 598 -24.38 -24.93 -4.67
N SER A 599 -23.29 -25.65 -4.36
CA SER A 599 -23.05 -26.14 -3.01
C SER A 599 -22.83 -24.97 -2.04
N THR A 600 -23.48 -25.00 -0.88
CA THR A 600 -23.24 -24.07 0.23
C THR A 600 -22.36 -24.70 1.33
N ASP A 601 -21.66 -25.79 1.02
CA ASP A 601 -20.84 -26.51 1.99
C ASP A 601 -19.59 -25.70 2.38
N LEU A 602 -19.21 -25.79 3.65
CA LEU A 602 -17.97 -25.19 4.18
C LEU A 602 -16.74 -25.73 3.44
N ILE A 603 -15.82 -24.84 3.09
CA ILE A 603 -14.64 -25.19 2.31
C ILE A 603 -13.45 -25.35 3.26
N SER A 604 -12.87 -26.55 3.32
CA SER A 604 -11.69 -26.82 4.14
C SER A 604 -10.42 -26.23 3.50
N HIS A 605 -10.15 -24.94 3.74
CA HIS A 605 -8.99 -24.23 3.19
C HIS A 605 -8.47 -23.15 4.15
N PRO A 606 -7.56 -23.48 5.08
CA PRO A 606 -7.18 -22.59 6.18
C PRO A 606 -6.55 -21.27 5.72
N MET A 607 -5.83 -21.25 4.60
CA MET A 607 -5.32 -19.98 4.03
C MET A 607 -6.47 -19.04 3.63
N LEU A 608 -7.56 -19.54 3.06
CA LEU A 608 -8.68 -18.67 2.66
C LEU A 608 -9.46 -18.15 3.87
N ALA A 609 -9.58 -18.98 4.92
CA ALA A 609 -10.19 -18.60 6.19
C ALA A 609 -9.37 -17.55 6.96
N THR A 610 -8.04 -17.70 7.01
CA THR A 610 -7.18 -16.89 7.90
C THR A 610 -6.48 -15.71 7.21
N PHE A 611 -6.21 -15.75 5.90
CA PHE A 611 -5.49 -14.66 5.21
C PHE A 611 -6.14 -13.28 5.35
N PRO A 612 -7.48 -13.12 5.35
CA PRO A 612 -8.11 -11.82 5.59
C PRO A 612 -7.73 -11.18 6.93
N MET A 613 -7.33 -11.97 7.94
CA MET A 613 -6.89 -11.47 9.25
C MET A 613 -5.53 -10.77 9.18
N LEU A 614 -4.67 -11.10 8.21
CA LEU A 614 -3.34 -10.50 8.06
C LEU A 614 -3.41 -9.03 7.64
N LEU A 615 -4.51 -8.62 7.02
CA LEU A 615 -4.76 -7.21 6.67
C LEU A 615 -4.93 -6.31 7.90
N GLU A 616 -5.23 -6.91 9.06
CA GLU A 616 -5.33 -6.25 10.36
C GLU A 616 -4.08 -6.49 11.23
N GLN A 617 -3.13 -7.32 10.76
CA GLN A 617 -1.89 -7.70 11.46
C GLN A 617 -0.67 -7.48 10.55
N PRO A 618 -0.20 -6.22 10.39
CA PRO A 618 0.83 -5.87 9.41
C PRO A 618 2.17 -6.59 9.65
N ASP A 619 2.48 -6.92 10.90
CA ASP A 619 3.69 -7.66 11.28
C ASP A 619 3.67 -9.13 10.84
N VAL A 620 2.51 -9.79 10.86
CA VAL A 620 2.34 -11.15 10.31
C VAL A 620 2.31 -11.11 8.77
N MET A 621 1.74 -10.06 8.17
CA MET A 621 1.85 -9.82 6.72
C MET A 621 3.33 -9.62 6.29
N ASP A 622 4.12 -8.89 7.08
CA ASP A 622 5.54 -8.69 6.85
C ASP A 622 6.37 -9.96 7.06
N ALA A 623 5.98 -10.82 8.01
CA ALA A 623 6.56 -12.15 8.16
C ALA A 623 6.34 -13.01 6.89
N LEU A 624 5.08 -13.11 6.42
CA LEU A 624 4.74 -13.82 5.18
C LEU A 624 5.51 -13.26 3.98
N ARG A 625 5.58 -11.94 3.84
CA ARG A 625 6.30 -11.29 2.74
C ARG A 625 7.79 -11.61 2.76
N SER A 626 8.40 -11.62 3.95
CA SER A 626 9.82 -11.94 4.13
C SER A 626 10.11 -13.40 3.78
N SER A 627 9.30 -14.34 4.30
CA SER A 627 9.42 -15.77 3.98
C SER A 627 9.17 -16.06 2.50
N TRP A 628 8.21 -15.36 1.88
CA TRP A 628 7.97 -15.49 0.44
C TRP A 628 9.13 -14.97 -0.40
N ALA A 629 9.66 -13.78 -0.09
CA ALA A 629 10.80 -13.20 -0.82
C ALA A 629 12.04 -14.09 -0.73
N GLU A 630 12.33 -14.64 0.46
CA GLU A 630 13.38 -15.64 0.66
C GLU A 630 13.13 -16.88 -0.20
N LYS A 631 11.94 -17.50 -0.11
CA LYS A 631 11.61 -18.70 -0.89
C LYS A 631 11.70 -18.44 -2.38
N GLU A 632 11.14 -17.35 -2.87
CA GLU A 632 11.16 -16.94 -4.28
C GLU A 632 12.60 -16.72 -4.77
N SER A 633 13.52 -16.22 -3.94
CA SER A 633 14.93 -16.09 -4.33
C SER A 633 15.59 -17.43 -4.67
N THR A 634 15.13 -18.54 -4.07
CA THR A 634 15.66 -19.90 -4.32
C THR A 634 15.12 -20.58 -5.58
N LEU A 635 14.05 -20.05 -6.19
CA LEU A 635 13.36 -20.68 -7.32
C LEU A 635 14.05 -20.43 -8.66
N LYS A 636 14.09 -21.46 -9.51
CA LYS A 636 14.65 -21.38 -10.88
C LYS A 636 13.75 -20.53 -11.79
N ARG A 637 14.34 -19.95 -12.85
CA ARG A 637 13.59 -19.18 -13.87
C ARG A 637 12.43 -19.98 -14.52
N SER A 638 12.53 -21.30 -14.61
CA SER A 638 11.44 -22.18 -15.09
C SER A 638 10.30 -22.29 -14.08
N GLU A 639 10.64 -22.49 -12.81
CA GLU A 639 9.70 -22.60 -11.68
C GLU A 639 8.93 -21.27 -11.50
N LYS A 640 9.59 -20.12 -11.66
CA LYS A 640 8.96 -18.78 -11.64
C LYS A 640 8.03 -18.49 -12.82
N ARG A 641 8.02 -19.30 -13.87
CA ARG A 641 7.08 -19.17 -15.02
C ARG A 641 5.85 -20.06 -14.87
N ASP A 642 5.88 -21.04 -13.96
CA ASP A 642 4.76 -21.94 -13.70
C ASP A 642 3.83 -21.34 -12.63
N LYS A 643 2.66 -20.86 -13.07
CA LYS A 643 1.64 -20.24 -12.21
C LYS A 643 1.13 -21.22 -11.13
N GLU A 644 1.03 -22.52 -11.43
CA GLU A 644 0.46 -23.54 -10.53
C GLU A 644 1.49 -23.99 -9.49
N PHE A 645 2.76 -24.14 -9.92
CA PHE A 645 3.89 -24.36 -9.02
C PHE A 645 4.08 -23.19 -8.04
N LEU A 646 3.96 -21.94 -8.51
CA LEU A 646 4.05 -20.76 -7.65
C LEU A 646 2.93 -20.71 -6.61
N LYS A 647 1.66 -20.94 -6.99
CA LYS A 647 0.53 -21.04 -6.04
C LYS A 647 0.77 -22.15 -5.00
N SER A 648 1.19 -23.33 -5.44
CA SER A 648 1.50 -24.46 -4.56
C SER A 648 2.64 -24.14 -3.58
N THR A 649 3.70 -23.49 -4.05
CA THR A 649 4.82 -23.05 -3.22
C THR A 649 4.42 -21.94 -2.25
N PHE A 650 3.56 -21.02 -2.68
CA PHE A 650 3.01 -19.95 -1.83
C PHE A 650 2.16 -20.53 -0.69
N LEU A 651 1.32 -21.52 -0.97
CA LEU A 651 0.57 -22.23 0.05
C LEU A 651 1.50 -22.88 1.08
N LEU A 652 2.56 -23.58 0.64
CA LEU A 652 3.54 -24.16 1.58
C LEU A 652 4.18 -23.09 2.47
N VAL A 653 4.64 -21.97 1.90
CA VAL A 653 5.18 -20.85 2.69
C VAL A 653 4.16 -20.27 3.66
N TYR A 654 2.89 -20.17 3.26
CA TYR A 654 1.81 -19.73 4.16
C TYR A 654 1.57 -20.72 5.31
N HIS A 655 1.55 -22.02 5.02
CA HIS A 655 1.39 -23.08 6.02
C HIS A 655 2.57 -23.15 7.00
N ASP A 656 3.80 -22.96 6.53
CA ASP A 656 5.00 -22.94 7.38
C ASP A 656 5.19 -21.60 8.13
N CYS A 657 4.71 -20.47 7.60
CA CYS A 657 4.94 -19.16 8.23
C CYS A 657 3.75 -18.69 9.08
N VAL A 658 2.56 -18.64 8.48
CA VAL A 658 1.45 -17.84 9.01
C VAL A 658 0.60 -18.62 10.00
N LEU A 659 0.15 -19.83 9.66
CA LEU A 659 -0.70 -20.62 10.56
C LEU A 659 -0.04 -20.91 11.94
N PRO A 660 1.27 -21.23 12.02
CA PRO A 660 1.94 -21.40 13.31
C PRO A 660 1.99 -20.12 14.14
N LEU A 661 2.13 -18.95 13.49
CA LEU A 661 2.15 -17.65 14.16
C LEU A 661 0.76 -17.26 14.67
N LEU A 662 -0.28 -17.42 13.86
CA LEU A 662 -1.66 -17.08 14.24
C LEU A 662 -2.15 -17.90 15.43
N HIS A 663 -1.80 -19.18 15.52
CA HIS A 663 -2.23 -20.07 16.62
C HIS A 663 -1.17 -20.24 17.73
N SER A 664 -0.20 -19.32 17.82
CA SER A 664 0.83 -19.34 18.85
C SER A 664 0.39 -18.62 20.12
N THR A 665 0.30 -19.33 21.25
CA THR A 665 0.01 -18.69 22.55
C THR A 665 1.14 -17.76 23.02
N ARG A 666 2.29 -17.77 22.33
CA ARG A 666 3.43 -16.89 22.61
C ARG A 666 3.32 -15.55 21.90
N LEU A 667 2.50 -15.44 20.84
CA LEU A 667 2.30 -14.20 20.10
C LEU A 667 1.15 -13.41 20.75
N PRO A 668 1.41 -12.31 21.50
CA PRO A 668 0.34 -11.55 22.12
C PRO A 668 -0.55 -10.88 21.05
N PRO A 669 -1.82 -10.58 21.34
CA PRO A 669 -2.75 -10.01 20.36
C PRO A 669 -2.23 -8.66 19.84
N PHE A 670 -2.43 -8.39 18.55
CA PHE A 670 -2.01 -7.11 17.95
C PHE A 670 -2.73 -5.93 18.62
N ARG A 671 -1.95 -4.90 19.00
CA ARG A 671 -2.43 -3.65 19.60
C ARG A 671 -1.79 -2.49 18.87
N TRP A 672 -2.63 -1.64 18.28
CA TRP A 672 -2.19 -0.45 17.57
C TRP A 672 -1.52 0.55 18.52
N ALA A 673 -0.36 1.07 18.11
CA ALA A 673 0.37 2.14 18.80
C ALA A 673 0.80 1.75 20.23
N GLU A 674 1.12 0.48 20.45
CA GLU A 674 1.56 -0.05 21.74
C GLU A 674 2.96 -0.67 21.60
N GLU A 675 3.98 0.18 21.73
CA GLU A 675 5.39 -0.16 21.45
C GLU A 675 5.88 -1.41 22.20
N GLU A 676 5.47 -1.62 23.44
CA GLU A 676 5.79 -2.82 24.23
C GLU A 676 5.23 -4.10 23.59
N THR A 677 3.97 -4.06 23.13
CA THR A 677 3.31 -5.21 22.49
C THR A 677 3.85 -5.43 21.08
N GLU A 678 4.06 -4.37 20.31
CA GLU A 678 4.66 -4.44 18.97
C GLU A 678 6.09 -5.01 19.04
N THR A 679 6.90 -4.59 20.01
CA THR A 679 8.25 -5.13 20.27
C THR A 679 8.21 -6.60 20.68
N ALA A 680 7.28 -6.98 21.57
CA ALA A 680 7.10 -8.36 21.98
C ALA A 680 6.69 -9.28 20.80
N ARG A 681 5.74 -8.84 19.96
CA ARG A 681 5.33 -9.56 18.75
C ARG A 681 6.48 -9.67 17.75
N TRP A 682 7.18 -8.58 17.46
CA TRP A 682 8.35 -8.58 16.57
C TRP A 682 9.42 -9.58 17.01
N LYS A 683 9.71 -9.66 18.32
CA LYS A 683 10.66 -10.63 18.86
C LYS A 683 10.19 -12.07 18.63
N VAL A 684 8.94 -12.40 18.97
CA VAL A 684 8.36 -13.74 18.79
C VAL A 684 8.37 -14.16 17.32
N ILE A 685 7.97 -13.25 16.41
CA ILE A 685 8.01 -13.48 14.97
C ILE A 685 9.44 -13.71 14.48
N THR A 686 10.40 -12.88 14.89
CA THR A 686 11.80 -12.98 14.46
C THR A 686 12.45 -14.27 14.97
N ASP A 687 12.23 -14.64 16.23
CA ASP A 687 12.74 -15.88 16.83
C ASP A 687 12.11 -17.11 16.13
N PHE A 688 10.82 -17.08 15.81
CA PHE A 688 10.13 -18.13 15.07
C PHE A 688 10.67 -18.29 13.63
N LEU A 689 10.76 -17.20 12.86
CA LEU A 689 11.25 -17.23 11.47
C LEU A 689 12.68 -17.78 11.40
N LYS A 690 13.54 -17.40 12.35
CA LYS A 690 14.90 -17.92 12.45
C LYS A 690 14.91 -19.44 12.73
N GLN A 691 14.10 -19.92 13.68
CA GLN A 691 13.99 -21.36 13.96
C GLN A 691 13.42 -22.14 12.76
N ASN A 692 12.51 -21.53 12.01
CA ASN A 692 11.91 -22.12 10.80
C ASN A 692 12.96 -22.29 9.69
N GLN A 693 13.82 -21.28 9.47
CA GLN A 693 14.97 -21.35 8.58
C GLN A 693 15.98 -22.44 9.01
N GLU A 694 16.34 -22.48 10.31
CA GLU A 694 17.30 -23.45 10.85
C GLU A 694 16.80 -24.90 10.73
N ASN A 695 15.49 -25.15 10.86
CA ASN A 695 14.87 -26.48 10.82
C ASN A 695 14.28 -26.87 9.44
N GLN A 696 14.42 -26.01 8.41
CA GLN A 696 13.85 -26.20 7.07
C GLN A 696 12.31 -26.39 7.03
N GLY A 697 11.57 -25.76 7.95
CA GLY A 697 10.11 -25.84 8.04
C GLY A 697 9.58 -25.74 9.47
N ALA A 698 8.29 -25.43 9.61
CA ALA A 698 7.69 -25.22 10.92
C ALA A 698 7.40 -26.52 11.68
N LEU A 699 7.38 -27.66 10.98
CA LEU A 699 7.00 -28.96 11.55
C LEU A 699 7.79 -29.33 12.81
N GLN A 700 9.11 -29.09 12.83
CA GLN A 700 9.94 -29.39 14.00
C GLN A 700 9.64 -28.48 15.20
N ALA A 701 9.27 -27.22 14.96
CA ALA A 701 8.86 -26.29 16.01
C ALA A 701 7.46 -26.63 16.55
N LEU A 702 6.51 -26.98 15.67
CA LEU A 702 5.14 -27.39 16.01
C LEU A 702 5.09 -28.73 16.78
N LEU A 703 5.99 -29.66 16.47
CA LEU A 703 6.10 -30.95 17.17
C LEU A 703 7.02 -30.89 18.40
N SER A 704 7.55 -29.71 18.75
CA SER A 704 8.36 -29.56 19.96
C SER A 704 7.50 -29.71 21.22
N PRO A 705 7.94 -30.46 22.25
CA PRO A 705 7.23 -30.56 23.52
C PRO A 705 7.13 -29.22 24.28
N ASP A 706 7.94 -28.22 23.89
CA ASP A 706 7.88 -26.85 24.42
C ASP A 706 6.85 -25.96 23.68
N GLY A 707 6.24 -26.48 22.60
CA GLY A 707 5.22 -25.80 21.80
C GLY A 707 3.89 -25.72 22.53
N VAL A 708 3.49 -24.51 22.94
CA VAL A 708 2.15 -24.24 23.47
C VAL A 708 1.34 -23.56 22.37
N HIS A 709 0.24 -24.22 21.99
CA HIS A 709 -0.64 -23.81 20.90
C HIS A 709 -2.06 -23.62 21.42
N GLU A 710 -2.83 -22.75 20.76
CA GLU A 710 -4.24 -22.60 21.10
C GLU A 710 -5.05 -23.88 20.80
N PRO A 711 -6.18 -24.12 21.49
CA PRO A 711 -7.05 -25.25 21.18
C PRO A 711 -7.56 -25.13 19.75
N PHE A 712 -7.47 -26.21 18.97
CA PHE A 712 -7.93 -26.27 17.59
C PHE A 712 -9.38 -25.78 17.43
N ASP A 713 -9.59 -24.73 16.63
CA ASP A 713 -10.90 -24.24 16.23
C ASP A 713 -11.21 -24.64 14.79
N LEU A 714 -12.41 -25.20 14.57
CA LEU A 714 -12.83 -25.65 13.23
C LEU A 714 -13.00 -24.48 12.24
N SER A 715 -13.23 -23.26 12.73
CA SER A 715 -13.36 -22.05 11.92
C SER A 715 -12.04 -21.59 11.30
N GLU A 716 -10.89 -21.95 11.89
CA GLU A 716 -9.55 -21.70 11.33
C GLU A 716 -9.29 -22.53 10.07
N GLN A 717 -9.99 -23.67 9.93
CA GLN A 717 -9.88 -24.58 8.78
C GLN A 717 -11.00 -24.36 7.76
N THR A 718 -12.15 -23.83 8.17
CA THR A 718 -13.36 -23.75 7.33
C THR A 718 -13.60 -22.33 6.80
N TYR A 719 -13.39 -22.14 5.51
CA TYR A 719 -13.75 -20.94 4.78
C TYR A 719 -15.25 -20.95 4.45
N ASP A 720 -16.01 -20.07 5.11
CA ASP A 720 -17.43 -19.81 4.85
C ASP A 720 -17.60 -18.49 4.08
N PHE A 721 -17.53 -18.57 2.75
CA PHE A 721 -17.74 -17.40 1.90
C PHE A 721 -19.14 -16.78 2.10
N LEU A 722 -20.18 -17.56 2.41
CA LEU A 722 -21.52 -17.03 2.63
C LEU A 722 -21.66 -16.35 4.00
N GLY A 723 -21.01 -16.91 5.03
CA GLY A 723 -20.94 -16.34 6.37
C GLY A 723 -20.21 -15.00 6.39
N GLU A 724 -19.03 -14.92 5.77
CA GLU A 724 -18.29 -13.65 5.62
C GLU A 724 -19.13 -12.61 4.87
N MET A 725 -19.78 -13.01 3.77
CA MET A 725 -20.64 -12.08 3.01
C MET A 725 -21.91 -11.65 3.76
N ARG A 726 -22.43 -12.47 4.69
CA ARG A 726 -23.53 -12.07 5.58
C ARG A 726 -23.08 -11.15 6.71
N LYS A 727 -21.88 -11.36 7.28
CA LYS A 727 -21.24 -10.40 8.21
C LYS A 727 -20.99 -9.03 7.54
N ASN A 728 -20.84 -9.03 6.22
CA ASN A 728 -20.62 -7.85 5.39
C ASN A 728 -21.93 -7.17 4.91
N ALA A 729 -23.09 -7.79 5.08
CA ALA A 729 -24.39 -7.27 4.60
C ALA A 729 -25.27 -6.68 5.73
N VAL A 730 -24.76 -6.60 6.96
CA VAL A 730 -25.43 -6.12 8.17
C VAL A 730 -24.66 -4.93 8.75
#